data_AF-A0A5T4IKX2-F1
#
_entry.id   AF-A0A5T4IKX2-F1
#
_cell.length_a   1.000
_cell.length_b   1.000
_cell.length_c   1.000
_cell.angle_alpha   90.00
_cell.angle_beta   90.00
_cell.angle_gamma   90.00
#
_symmetry.space_group_name_H-M   'P 1'
#
loop_
_entity.id
_entity.type
_entity.pdbx_description
1 polymer ?
#
loop_
_entity_poly.entity_id
_entity_poly.type
_entity_poly.pdbx_seq_one_letter_code
_entity_poly.pdbx_strand_id
1 'polypeptide(L)'
;MTLAINEDCYAVDAWRRETFAPGTPADVTITERRLWAVNPQDHKWRAQYLHEIPDWLAGYFGRRYEKLFTGPDGRRRANTFLRQTIGGNVLPRLRKVAARYKLAADAIDLPFGKSLERLPSLDRPELKKLAGQISGWISQSLYDFTERFDSGTDDTKELHRRTMESYRYLCAYSLMLNNQPPYWAEHEANAGQLETRKAESGILRMMAPEWWYLRLKRARDVQREHMAIAVGQVQKAASAYVSRKTLGEWIEQKKRNLEFFKKFDLLNDEGLRIALDSMVHRSVANPAIRRCELMVRMRGFEDMANEEGLAGEFYTITAPSRFHAVHSKGGFVSQWDGSTPQDTQRYLCGVWAKARAAISRAGIHVFGFRVVEPHHDGTPHWHMLLFMRPQDVGTVRDILCYHARITDSEELQTQNALKARFHVEAIDPAKGSATGYIAKYISKNIDGFALDGEQDEETGENLRDMAKSVSAWASRWRIRQFQQIGGAPVTVWRELRRLRDQVLTDRRMDAVLAAADVGDWAAYTQAQGGALVARRDLVVRLAYEITEQGNEYAEDVQRVQGIYSPLVPDSEVCTRLVKWQKVAKLAEASAEAGFSGGNAAPWSSVNNCTEGGTRRRLKLELRSRGFDGSDEEIDILKRGGGLRFGQSALIYRNGRLQEKQNEPMQELWPGWL
;
A
#
# COMPACT_ATOMS: atom_id res chain seq x y z
N MET A 1 5.74 -20.18 52.46
CA MET A 1 5.63 -20.25 50.99
C MET A 1 4.18 -20.06 50.62
N THR A 2 3.79 -18.82 50.32
CA THR A 2 2.44 -18.47 49.87
C THR A 2 2.56 -18.18 48.38
N LEU A 3 2.08 -19.11 47.55
CA LEU A 3 2.05 -18.96 46.10
C LEU A 3 1.07 -17.83 45.74
N ALA A 4 1.56 -16.80 45.05
CA ALA A 4 0.74 -15.78 44.45
C ALA A 4 -0.16 -16.42 43.38
N ILE A 5 -1.47 -16.47 43.65
CA ILE A 5 -2.48 -16.96 42.72
C ILE A 5 -2.77 -15.83 41.72
N ASN A 6 -2.51 -16.10 40.44
CA ASN A 6 -2.65 -15.21 39.29
C ASN A 6 -3.96 -14.41 39.25
N GLU A 7 -3.85 -13.08 39.20
CA GLU A 7 -4.94 -12.14 38.93
C GLU A 7 -5.67 -12.43 37.58
N ASP A 8 -4.97 -13.05 36.62
CA ASP A 8 -5.52 -13.45 35.31
C ASP A 8 -6.62 -14.52 35.41
N CYS A 9 -6.57 -15.41 36.41
CA CYS A 9 -7.58 -16.47 36.57
C CYS A 9 -8.92 -15.89 37.04
N TYR A 10 -8.89 -14.90 37.92
CA TYR A 10 -10.08 -14.20 38.39
C TYR A 10 -10.71 -13.34 37.29
N ALA A 11 -9.91 -12.74 36.40
CA ALA A 11 -10.43 -12.01 35.24
C ALA A 11 -11.13 -12.94 34.23
N VAL A 12 -10.59 -14.13 33.98
CA VAL A 12 -11.21 -15.14 33.10
C VAL A 12 -12.47 -15.73 33.71
N ASP A 13 -12.48 -16.01 35.02
CA ASP A 13 -13.66 -16.56 35.70
C ASP A 13 -14.75 -15.50 35.94
N ALA A 14 -14.39 -14.24 36.17
CA ALA A 14 -15.33 -13.12 36.13
C ALA A 14 -15.91 -12.94 34.73
N TRP A 15 -15.06 -12.96 33.68
CA TRP A 15 -15.51 -12.92 32.28
C TRP A 15 -16.43 -14.11 31.95
N ARG A 16 -16.13 -15.32 32.43
CA ARG A 16 -16.99 -16.51 32.25
C ARG A 16 -18.33 -16.35 32.97
N ARG A 17 -18.35 -15.87 34.21
CA ARG A 17 -19.62 -15.63 34.95
C ARG A 17 -20.45 -14.50 34.33
N GLU A 18 -19.81 -13.45 33.82
CA GLU A 18 -20.47 -12.35 33.10
C GLU A 18 -20.95 -12.76 31.70
N THR A 19 -20.24 -13.66 31.03
CA THR A 19 -20.53 -14.09 29.64
C THR A 19 -21.50 -15.28 29.59
N PHE A 20 -21.57 -16.11 30.63
CA PHE A 20 -22.41 -17.32 30.68
C PHE A 20 -23.41 -17.27 31.84
N ALA A 21 -24.14 -16.15 31.95
CA ALA A 21 -25.21 -16.01 32.93
C ALA A 21 -26.31 -17.08 32.73
N PRO A 22 -26.91 -17.63 33.82
CA PRO A 22 -28.03 -18.56 33.70
C PRO A 22 -29.20 -17.95 32.93
N GLY A 23 -29.73 -18.66 31.93
CA GLY A 23 -30.92 -18.24 31.16
C GLY A 23 -30.68 -17.47 29.87
N THR A 24 -29.42 -17.20 29.47
CA THR A 24 -29.12 -16.67 28.14
C THR A 24 -29.40 -17.72 27.04
N PRO A 25 -30.08 -17.37 25.93
CA PRO A 25 -30.33 -18.32 24.85
C PRO A 25 -29.03 -18.88 24.24
N ALA A 26 -29.08 -20.10 23.70
CA ALA A 26 -27.89 -20.79 23.19
C ALA A 26 -27.41 -20.24 21.83
N ASP A 27 -28.31 -19.63 21.06
CA ASP A 27 -28.14 -19.19 19.68
C ASP A 27 -27.84 -17.68 19.52
N VAL A 28 -27.55 -16.97 20.61
CA VAL A 28 -27.25 -15.53 20.55
C VAL A 28 -25.79 -15.23 20.22
N THR A 29 -25.61 -14.16 19.44
CA THR A 29 -24.29 -13.58 19.13
C THR A 29 -23.59 -13.06 20.39
N ILE A 30 -22.26 -12.84 20.33
CA ILE A 30 -21.48 -12.28 21.46
C ILE A 30 -22.04 -10.91 21.86
N THR A 31 -22.42 -10.10 20.87
CA THR A 31 -23.01 -8.78 21.11
C THR A 31 -24.37 -8.90 21.77
N GLU A 32 -25.25 -9.80 21.31
CA GLU A 32 -26.56 -10.00 21.92
C GLU A 32 -26.47 -10.53 23.34
N ARG A 33 -25.51 -11.43 23.62
CA ARG A 33 -25.20 -11.95 24.94
C ARG A 33 -24.74 -10.87 25.91
N ARG A 34 -23.86 -9.95 25.47
CA ARG A 34 -23.50 -8.76 26.27
C ARG A 34 -24.74 -7.91 26.57
N LEU A 35 -25.61 -7.69 25.59
CA LEU A 35 -26.80 -6.88 25.78
C LEU A 35 -27.89 -7.59 26.59
N TRP A 36 -27.87 -8.93 26.65
CA TRP A 36 -28.72 -9.72 27.53
C TRP A 36 -28.48 -9.33 28.99
N ALA A 37 -27.21 -9.19 29.42
CA ALA A 37 -26.87 -8.74 30.77
C ALA A 37 -27.40 -7.33 31.10
N VAL A 38 -27.56 -6.46 30.09
CA VAL A 38 -28.08 -5.09 30.26
C VAL A 38 -29.61 -5.08 30.39
N ASN A 39 -30.29 -5.81 29.51
CA ASN A 39 -31.75 -5.87 29.47
C ASN A 39 -32.20 -7.19 28.80
N PRO A 40 -32.50 -8.23 29.60
CA PRO A 40 -33.02 -9.51 29.12
C PRO A 40 -34.43 -9.37 28.52
N GLN A 41 -35.27 -8.51 29.08
CA GLN A 41 -36.71 -8.41 28.75
C GLN A 41 -36.93 -8.00 27.29
N ASP A 42 -36.11 -7.10 26.77
CA ASP A 42 -36.23 -6.62 25.38
C ASP A 42 -35.48 -7.49 24.37
N HIS A 43 -34.89 -8.63 24.76
CA HIS A 43 -34.03 -9.42 23.87
C HIS A 43 -34.72 -9.85 22.59
N LYS A 44 -35.91 -10.47 22.66
CA LYS A 44 -36.65 -10.94 21.48
C LYS A 44 -36.91 -9.80 20.49
N TRP A 45 -37.25 -8.62 21.01
CA TRP A 45 -37.47 -7.43 20.18
C TRP A 45 -36.16 -6.82 19.66
N ARG A 46 -35.07 -6.86 20.45
CA ARG A 46 -33.76 -6.33 20.05
C ARG A 46 -33.08 -7.21 19.00
N ALA A 47 -33.23 -8.53 19.10
CA ALA A 47 -32.58 -9.51 18.24
C ALA A 47 -32.89 -9.27 16.75
N GLN A 48 -34.12 -8.88 16.42
CA GLN A 48 -34.52 -8.56 15.04
C GLN A 48 -33.66 -7.48 14.35
N TYR A 49 -32.94 -6.66 15.13
CA TYR A 49 -32.08 -5.59 14.61
C TYR A 49 -30.59 -5.95 14.58
N LEU A 50 -30.14 -6.82 15.48
CA LEU A 50 -28.71 -7.08 15.69
C LEU A 50 -28.26 -8.46 15.21
N HIS A 51 -29.16 -9.44 15.18
CA HIS A 51 -28.84 -10.83 14.86
C HIS A 51 -28.23 -11.01 13.46
N GLU A 52 -28.71 -10.24 12.48
CA GLU A 52 -28.17 -10.30 11.10
C GLU A 52 -26.85 -9.54 10.92
N ILE A 53 -26.43 -8.72 11.89
CA ILE A 53 -25.19 -7.97 11.82
C ILE A 53 -24.06 -8.88 12.32
N PRO A 54 -23.03 -9.15 11.50
CA PRO A 54 -21.89 -9.96 11.95
C PRO A 54 -21.28 -9.40 13.24
N ASP A 55 -20.90 -10.27 14.18
CA ASP A 55 -20.45 -9.86 15.52
C ASP A 55 -19.29 -8.85 15.51
N TRP A 56 -18.38 -9.00 14.54
CA TRP A 56 -17.24 -8.10 14.36
C TRP A 56 -17.64 -6.67 13.93
N LEU A 57 -18.88 -6.46 13.47
CA LEU A 57 -19.51 -5.15 13.26
C LEU A 57 -20.46 -4.78 14.40
N ALA A 58 -21.23 -5.75 14.90
CA ALA A 58 -22.32 -5.55 15.86
C ALA A 58 -21.84 -4.94 17.19
N GLY A 59 -20.61 -5.25 17.62
CA GLY A 59 -20.06 -4.74 18.88
C GLY A 59 -20.03 -3.20 19.01
N TYR A 60 -19.91 -2.46 17.89
CA TYR A 60 -20.04 -0.99 17.91
C TYR A 60 -21.46 -0.55 18.27
N PHE A 61 -22.46 -1.18 17.65
CA PHE A 61 -23.87 -0.89 17.89
C PHE A 61 -24.30 -1.31 19.29
N GLY A 62 -23.79 -2.44 19.79
CA GLY A 62 -24.05 -2.90 21.15
C GLY A 62 -23.55 -1.92 22.21
N ARG A 63 -22.30 -1.45 22.11
CA ARG A 63 -21.78 -0.43 23.06
C ARG A 63 -22.57 0.86 23.02
N ARG A 64 -23.02 1.29 21.84
CA ARG A 64 -23.85 2.50 21.70
C ARG A 64 -25.24 2.30 22.30
N TYR A 65 -25.86 1.13 22.11
CA TYR A 65 -27.12 0.78 22.76
C TYR A 65 -26.99 0.82 24.28
N GLU A 66 -25.98 0.17 24.84
CA GLU A 66 -25.71 0.14 26.28
C GLU A 66 -25.58 1.55 26.85
N LYS A 67 -24.74 2.41 26.24
CA LYS A 67 -24.56 3.81 26.66
C LYS A 67 -25.86 4.63 26.60
N LEU A 68 -26.70 4.41 25.59
CA LEU A 68 -28.01 5.07 25.50
C LEU A 68 -28.95 4.56 26.58
N PHE A 69 -28.91 3.25 26.86
CA PHE A 69 -29.78 2.60 27.82
C PHE A 69 -29.51 3.04 29.26
N THR A 70 -28.24 3.29 29.63
CA THR A 70 -27.87 3.78 30.97
C THR A 70 -28.16 5.28 31.20
N GLY A 71 -28.59 6.01 30.17
CA GLY A 71 -28.90 7.44 30.27
C GLY A 71 -30.36 7.73 30.66
N PRO A 72 -30.73 9.02 30.85
CA PRO A 72 -32.12 9.43 31.03
C PRO A 72 -32.99 9.00 29.85
N ASP A 73 -34.20 8.50 30.13
CA ASP A 73 -35.11 7.86 29.17
C ASP A 73 -34.45 6.74 28.34
N GLY A 74 -33.49 6.04 28.95
CA GLY A 74 -32.53 5.21 28.24
C GLY A 74 -33.16 4.08 27.43
N ARG A 75 -34.17 3.39 27.96
CA ARG A 75 -34.91 2.35 27.20
C ARG A 75 -35.55 2.91 25.93
N ARG A 76 -36.23 4.07 26.02
CA ARG A 76 -36.87 4.72 24.85
C ARG A 76 -35.82 5.14 23.82
N ARG A 77 -34.72 5.75 24.26
CA ARG A 77 -33.64 6.24 23.37
C ARG A 77 -32.90 5.09 22.70
N ALA A 78 -32.55 4.05 23.45
CA ALA A 78 -31.89 2.86 22.94
C ALA A 78 -32.78 2.12 21.92
N ASN A 79 -34.08 1.98 22.19
CA ASN A 79 -35.02 1.36 21.25
C ASN A 79 -35.27 2.25 20.01
N THR A 80 -35.31 3.58 20.18
CA THR A 80 -35.38 4.52 19.04
C THR A 80 -34.16 4.38 18.14
N PHE A 81 -32.96 4.24 18.71
CA PHE A 81 -31.73 3.99 17.96
C PHE A 81 -31.78 2.68 17.17
N LEU A 82 -32.24 1.58 17.78
CA LEU A 82 -32.42 0.31 17.07
C LEU A 82 -33.39 0.44 15.89
N ARG A 83 -34.57 1.02 16.11
CA ARG A 83 -35.59 1.14 15.06
C ARG A 83 -35.17 2.09 13.94
N GLN A 84 -34.76 3.31 14.28
CA GLN A 84 -34.50 4.37 13.29
C GLN A 84 -33.12 4.28 12.66
N THR A 85 -32.08 4.02 13.47
CA THR A 85 -30.71 3.92 12.94
C THR A 85 -30.45 2.53 12.38
N ILE A 86 -30.66 1.48 13.18
CA ILE A 86 -30.29 0.14 12.73
C ILE A 86 -31.29 -0.37 11.68
N GLY A 87 -32.56 -0.51 12.05
CA GLY A 87 -33.61 -1.00 11.16
C GLY A 87 -33.86 -0.09 9.96
N GLY A 88 -33.92 1.23 10.19
CA GLY A 88 -34.23 2.19 9.12
C GLY A 88 -33.08 2.48 8.15
N ASN A 89 -31.82 2.35 8.57
CA ASN A 89 -30.69 2.76 7.73
C ASN A 89 -29.58 1.70 7.60
N VAL A 90 -29.10 1.13 8.71
CA VAL A 90 -27.95 0.21 8.70
C VAL A 90 -28.28 -1.11 8.00
N LEU A 91 -29.38 -1.77 8.38
CA LEU A 91 -29.73 -3.08 7.83
C LEU A 91 -30.01 -3.06 6.32
N PRO A 92 -30.81 -2.11 5.78
CA PRO A 92 -31.02 -2.02 4.34
C PRO A 92 -29.70 -1.87 3.56
N ARG A 93 -28.77 -1.07 4.08
CA ARG A 93 -27.46 -0.84 3.47
C ARG A 93 -26.55 -2.07 3.58
N LEU A 94 -26.55 -2.73 4.73
CA LEU A 94 -25.78 -3.96 4.93
C LEU A 94 -26.28 -5.07 4.00
N ARG A 95 -27.60 -5.26 3.87
CA ARG A 95 -28.22 -6.21 2.93
C ARG A 95 -27.90 -5.88 1.49
N LYS A 96 -27.95 -4.59 1.09
CA LYS A 96 -27.53 -4.12 -0.24
C LYS A 96 -26.08 -4.54 -0.54
N VAL A 97 -25.17 -4.32 0.40
CA VAL A 97 -23.76 -4.71 0.24
C VAL A 97 -23.58 -6.24 0.27
N ALA A 98 -24.28 -6.95 1.14
CA ALA A 98 -24.21 -8.41 1.21
C ALA A 98 -24.67 -9.07 -0.10
N ALA A 99 -25.74 -8.54 -0.72
CA ALA A 99 -26.25 -9.04 -2.00
C ALA A 99 -25.21 -8.98 -3.13
N ARG A 100 -24.32 -7.97 -3.13
CA ARG A 100 -23.22 -7.85 -4.11
C ARG A 100 -22.24 -9.03 -4.07
N TYR A 101 -22.10 -9.67 -2.92
CA TYR A 101 -21.14 -10.76 -2.70
C TYR A 101 -21.81 -12.13 -2.61
N LYS A 102 -23.11 -12.21 -2.94
CA LYS A 102 -23.86 -13.47 -2.91
C LYS A 102 -23.23 -14.47 -3.87
N LEU A 103 -23.08 -15.71 -3.40
CA LEU A 103 -22.59 -16.83 -4.20
C LEU A 103 -23.72 -17.42 -5.05
N ALA A 104 -23.37 -18.11 -6.14
CA ALA A 104 -24.33 -18.94 -6.87
C ALA A 104 -24.86 -20.05 -5.96
N ALA A 105 -26.10 -20.51 -6.20
CA ALA A 105 -26.72 -21.57 -5.38
C ALA A 105 -25.85 -22.84 -5.37
N ASP A 106 -25.40 -23.27 -6.55
CA ASP A 106 -24.53 -24.44 -6.72
C ASP A 106 -23.20 -24.33 -5.96
N ALA A 107 -22.68 -23.11 -5.74
CA ALA A 107 -21.47 -22.89 -4.96
C ALA A 107 -21.68 -23.14 -3.46
N ILE A 108 -22.91 -22.96 -2.96
CA ILE A 108 -23.26 -23.15 -1.55
C ILE A 108 -23.33 -24.63 -1.21
N ASP A 109 -23.76 -25.47 -2.17
CA ASP A 109 -23.90 -26.92 -2.01
C ASP A 109 -22.54 -27.66 -2.01
N LEU A 110 -21.46 -26.97 -2.37
CA LEU A 110 -20.11 -27.53 -2.29
C LEU A 110 -19.70 -27.80 -0.83
N PRO A 111 -18.77 -28.75 -0.58
CA PRO A 111 -18.32 -29.12 0.77
C PRO A 111 -17.79 -27.95 1.61
N PHE A 112 -17.39 -26.86 0.96
CA PHE A 112 -16.86 -25.65 1.58
C PHE A 112 -17.75 -24.40 1.36
N GLY A 113 -18.93 -24.54 0.75
CA GLY A 113 -19.83 -23.43 0.40
C GLY A 113 -20.24 -22.58 1.60
N LYS A 114 -20.58 -23.21 2.74
CA LYS A 114 -20.87 -22.49 4.01
C LYS A 114 -19.69 -21.65 4.52
N SER A 115 -18.45 -22.10 4.30
CA SER A 115 -17.26 -21.34 4.68
C SER A 115 -17.05 -20.13 3.77
N LEU A 116 -17.33 -20.29 2.46
CA LEU A 116 -17.32 -19.18 1.51
C LEU A 116 -18.41 -18.15 1.79
N GLU A 117 -19.62 -18.57 2.16
CA GLU A 117 -20.71 -17.66 2.48
C GLU A 117 -20.36 -16.76 3.68
N ARG A 118 -19.69 -17.32 4.69
CA ARG A 118 -19.21 -16.59 5.87
C ARG A 118 -17.80 -15.98 5.69
N LEU A 119 -17.29 -15.87 4.46
CA LEU A 119 -15.93 -15.42 4.15
C LEU A 119 -15.45 -14.19 4.96
N PRO A 120 -16.26 -13.13 5.17
CA PRO A 120 -15.89 -12.00 6.03
C PRO A 120 -15.45 -12.42 7.43
N SER A 121 -16.13 -13.39 8.03
CA SER A 121 -15.90 -13.79 9.41
C SER A 121 -14.66 -14.65 9.59
N LEU A 122 -14.09 -15.19 8.50
CA LEU A 122 -12.95 -16.09 8.56
C LEU A 122 -11.65 -15.39 9.00
N ASP A 123 -10.91 -16.08 9.84
CA ASP A 123 -9.55 -15.72 10.23
C ASP A 123 -8.48 -16.29 9.28
N ARG A 124 -7.21 -16.08 9.60
CA ARG A 124 -6.10 -16.50 8.73
C ARG A 124 -5.96 -18.03 8.62
N PRO A 125 -5.95 -18.81 9.72
CA PRO A 125 -6.00 -20.28 9.65
C PRO A 125 -7.19 -20.81 8.86
N GLU A 126 -8.39 -20.29 9.09
CA GLU A 126 -9.60 -20.71 8.38
C GLU A 126 -9.50 -20.43 6.88
N LEU A 127 -8.98 -19.25 6.49
CA LEU A 127 -8.74 -18.92 5.08
C LEU A 127 -7.75 -19.88 4.41
N LYS A 128 -6.70 -20.32 5.11
CA LYS A 128 -5.74 -21.31 4.58
C LYS A 128 -6.40 -22.67 4.41
N LYS A 129 -7.19 -23.11 5.40
CA LYS A 129 -7.94 -24.37 5.31
C LYS A 129 -8.90 -24.33 4.13
N LEU A 130 -9.67 -23.25 4.00
CA LEU A 130 -10.59 -23.06 2.88
C LEU A 130 -9.87 -23.08 1.53
N ALA A 131 -8.73 -22.40 1.43
CA ALA A 131 -7.92 -22.40 0.21
C ALA A 131 -7.49 -23.81 -0.20
N GLY A 132 -7.04 -24.63 0.76
CA GLY A 132 -6.70 -26.04 0.53
C GLY A 132 -7.90 -26.90 0.12
N GLN A 133 -9.08 -26.67 0.71
CA GLN A 133 -10.30 -27.37 0.32
C GLN A 133 -10.70 -27.05 -1.13
N ILE A 134 -10.65 -25.77 -1.52
CA ILE A 134 -10.97 -25.36 -2.89
C ILE A 134 -9.94 -25.92 -3.87
N SER A 135 -8.64 -25.79 -3.59
CA SER A 135 -7.60 -26.27 -4.49
C SER A 135 -7.64 -27.79 -4.67
N GLY A 136 -7.91 -28.53 -3.60
CA GLY A 136 -8.13 -29.97 -3.64
C GLY A 136 -9.34 -30.35 -4.48
N TRP A 137 -10.46 -29.64 -4.32
CA TRP A 137 -11.66 -29.83 -5.14
C TRP A 137 -11.40 -29.55 -6.62
N ILE A 138 -10.74 -28.43 -6.96
CA ILE A 138 -10.36 -28.10 -8.33
C ILE A 138 -9.46 -29.19 -8.95
N SER A 139 -8.52 -29.72 -8.17
CA SER A 139 -7.63 -30.79 -8.62
C SER A 139 -8.40 -32.08 -8.89
N GLN A 140 -9.34 -32.45 -8.03
CA GLN A 140 -10.21 -33.60 -8.24
C GLN A 140 -11.13 -33.40 -9.44
N SER A 141 -11.76 -32.22 -9.57
CA SER A 141 -12.59 -31.86 -10.72
C SER A 141 -11.81 -31.99 -12.04
N LEU A 142 -10.55 -31.59 -12.06
CA LEU A 142 -9.69 -31.76 -13.23
C LEU A 142 -9.48 -33.24 -13.55
N TYR A 143 -9.09 -34.03 -12.55
CA TYR A 143 -8.89 -35.47 -12.70
C TYR A 143 -10.14 -36.14 -13.30
N ASP A 144 -11.30 -35.95 -12.68
CA ASP A 144 -12.58 -36.52 -13.12
C ASP A 144 -12.99 -36.06 -14.53
N PHE A 145 -12.69 -34.82 -14.89
CA PHE A 145 -12.97 -34.30 -16.23
C PHE A 145 -12.07 -34.96 -17.27
N THR A 146 -10.80 -35.14 -16.95
CA THR A 146 -9.82 -35.74 -17.86
C THR A 146 -10.03 -37.24 -18.09
N GLU A 147 -10.67 -37.96 -17.17
CA GLU A 147 -11.03 -39.38 -17.36
C GLU A 147 -12.02 -39.61 -18.52
N ARG A 148 -12.70 -38.57 -19.01
CA ARG A 148 -13.58 -38.64 -20.19
C ARG A 148 -12.83 -38.79 -21.51
N PHE A 149 -11.50 -38.65 -21.50
CA PHE A 149 -10.69 -38.82 -22.69
C PHE A 149 -10.26 -40.29 -22.80
N ASP A 150 -10.87 -41.03 -23.73
CA ASP A 150 -10.83 -42.49 -23.84
C ASP A 150 -9.44 -43.13 -24.04
N SER A 151 -8.38 -42.35 -24.31
CA SER A 151 -7.00 -42.84 -24.42
C SER A 151 -5.95 -41.71 -24.38
N GLY A 152 -4.72 -42.06 -23.96
CA GLY A 152 -3.54 -41.21 -24.14
C GLY A 152 -3.27 -40.93 -25.62
N THR A 153 -2.76 -39.75 -25.93
CA THR A 153 -2.50 -39.30 -27.31
C THR A 153 -1.25 -38.43 -27.33
N ASP A 154 -0.42 -38.59 -28.36
CA ASP A 154 0.73 -37.73 -28.63
C ASP A 154 0.43 -36.69 -29.72
N ASP A 155 -0.80 -36.67 -30.25
CA ASP A 155 -1.20 -35.65 -31.23
C ASP A 155 -1.29 -34.27 -30.58
N THR A 156 -0.44 -33.35 -31.05
CA THR A 156 -0.31 -32.00 -30.49
C THR A 156 -1.60 -31.18 -30.59
N LYS A 157 -2.39 -31.36 -31.66
CA LYS A 157 -3.67 -30.65 -31.83
C LYS A 157 -4.71 -31.14 -30.84
N GLU A 158 -4.82 -32.44 -30.67
CA GLU A 158 -5.69 -33.05 -29.69
C GLU A 158 -5.28 -32.69 -28.25
N LEU A 159 -3.98 -32.73 -27.92
CA LEU A 159 -3.48 -32.28 -26.62
C LEU A 159 -3.85 -30.81 -26.35
N HIS A 160 -3.64 -29.91 -27.32
CA HIS A 160 -4.07 -28.52 -27.21
C HIS A 160 -5.58 -28.41 -26.95
N ARG A 161 -6.41 -29.15 -27.70
CA ARG A 161 -7.87 -29.17 -27.50
C ARG A 161 -8.24 -29.58 -26.08
N ARG A 162 -7.69 -30.70 -25.58
CA ARG A 162 -7.95 -31.23 -24.24
C ARG A 162 -7.51 -30.25 -23.14
N THR A 163 -6.34 -29.64 -23.28
CA THR A 163 -5.85 -28.61 -22.34
C THR A 163 -6.79 -27.41 -22.30
N MET A 164 -7.22 -26.92 -23.45
CA MET A 164 -8.14 -25.78 -23.53
C MET A 164 -9.53 -26.09 -22.95
N GLU A 165 -10.07 -27.29 -23.19
CA GLU A 165 -11.33 -27.72 -22.60
C GLU A 165 -11.24 -27.86 -21.08
N SER A 166 -10.16 -28.45 -20.59
CA SER A 166 -9.89 -28.60 -19.16
C SER A 166 -9.74 -27.23 -18.49
N TYR A 167 -9.00 -26.31 -19.11
CA TYR A 167 -8.86 -24.93 -18.63
C TYR A 167 -10.22 -24.23 -18.53
N ARG A 168 -11.03 -24.25 -19.60
CA ARG A 168 -12.37 -23.64 -19.60
C ARG A 168 -13.29 -24.24 -18.53
N TYR A 169 -13.23 -25.56 -18.36
CA TYR A 169 -13.99 -26.27 -17.33
C TYR A 169 -13.62 -25.79 -15.92
N LEU A 170 -12.33 -25.69 -15.60
CA LEU A 170 -11.89 -25.17 -14.30
C LEU A 170 -12.17 -23.67 -14.13
N CYS A 171 -12.09 -22.89 -15.21
CA CYS A 171 -12.46 -21.47 -15.19
C CYS A 171 -13.93 -21.28 -14.80
N ALA A 172 -14.84 -22.11 -15.31
CA ALA A 172 -16.26 -22.07 -14.95
C ALA A 172 -16.45 -22.28 -13.44
N TYR A 173 -15.75 -23.23 -12.82
CA TYR A 173 -15.75 -23.41 -11.37
C TYR A 173 -15.23 -22.17 -10.64
N SER A 174 -14.07 -21.64 -11.04
CA SER A 174 -13.52 -20.45 -10.36
C SER A 174 -14.48 -19.25 -10.44
N LEU A 175 -15.14 -19.04 -11.57
CA LEU A 175 -16.14 -17.99 -11.76
C LEU A 175 -17.36 -18.21 -10.85
N MET A 176 -17.86 -19.44 -10.76
CA MET A 176 -18.96 -19.81 -9.86
C MET A 176 -18.66 -19.49 -8.38
N LEU A 177 -17.37 -19.55 -7.98
CA LEU A 177 -16.89 -19.16 -6.65
C LEU A 177 -16.63 -17.65 -6.50
N ASN A 178 -17.17 -16.81 -7.39
CA ASN A 178 -16.93 -15.36 -7.45
C ASN A 178 -15.44 -14.98 -7.58
N ASN A 179 -14.62 -15.82 -8.22
CA ASN A 179 -13.19 -15.58 -8.41
C ASN A 179 -12.80 -15.57 -9.89
N GLN A 180 -12.18 -14.46 -10.33
CA GLN A 180 -11.70 -14.31 -11.70
C GLN A 180 -10.51 -15.25 -11.97
N PRO A 181 -10.63 -16.19 -12.94
CA PRO A 181 -9.57 -17.15 -13.23
C PRO A 181 -8.33 -16.48 -13.86
N PRO A 182 -7.14 -17.12 -13.77
CA PRO A 182 -5.96 -16.66 -14.48
C PRO A 182 -6.21 -16.67 -15.99
N TYR A 183 -5.74 -15.66 -16.72
CA TYR A 183 -5.83 -15.52 -18.19
C TYR A 183 -7.25 -15.48 -18.80
N TRP A 184 -8.31 -15.57 -17.99
CA TRP A 184 -9.68 -15.60 -18.51
C TRP A 184 -10.06 -14.34 -19.29
N ALA A 185 -9.65 -13.15 -18.80
CA ALA A 185 -9.92 -11.91 -19.51
C ALA A 185 -9.23 -11.82 -20.89
N GLU A 186 -8.08 -12.46 -21.05
CA GLU A 186 -7.37 -12.53 -22.34
C GLU A 186 -8.07 -13.53 -23.26
N HIS A 187 -8.44 -14.70 -22.75
CA HIS A 187 -9.26 -15.68 -23.47
C HIS A 187 -10.56 -15.05 -24.01
N GLU A 188 -11.29 -14.31 -23.17
CA GLU A 188 -12.53 -13.63 -23.57
C GLU A 188 -12.28 -12.52 -24.60
N ALA A 189 -11.23 -11.72 -24.42
CA ALA A 189 -10.88 -10.65 -25.36
C ALA A 189 -10.48 -11.19 -26.75
N ASN A 190 -9.95 -12.41 -26.80
CA ASN A 190 -9.47 -13.07 -28.01
C ASN A 190 -10.46 -14.13 -28.53
N ALA A 191 -11.76 -13.95 -28.30
CA ALA A 191 -12.83 -14.82 -28.81
C ALA A 191 -12.64 -16.32 -28.47
N GLY A 192 -12.15 -16.61 -27.26
CA GLY A 192 -11.93 -17.96 -26.74
C GLY A 192 -10.57 -18.57 -27.09
N GLN A 193 -9.68 -17.81 -27.74
CA GLN A 193 -8.33 -18.25 -28.07
C GLN A 193 -7.34 -17.88 -26.96
N LEU A 194 -6.51 -18.83 -26.58
CA LEU A 194 -5.43 -18.64 -25.61
C LEU A 194 -4.25 -19.54 -25.99
N GLU A 195 -3.04 -19.05 -25.73
CA GLU A 195 -1.82 -19.85 -25.87
C GLU A 195 -1.85 -21.06 -24.91
N THR A 196 -1.48 -22.25 -25.39
CA THR A 196 -1.50 -23.49 -24.60
C THR A 196 -0.77 -23.34 -23.26
N ARG A 197 0.43 -22.74 -23.27
CA ARG A 197 1.22 -22.52 -22.05
C ARG A 197 0.49 -21.68 -21.01
N LYS A 198 -0.24 -20.64 -21.43
CA LYS A 198 -1.05 -19.83 -20.49
C LYS A 198 -2.23 -20.62 -19.93
N ALA A 199 -2.84 -21.49 -20.72
CA ALA A 199 -3.89 -22.39 -20.22
C ALA A 199 -3.31 -23.36 -19.17
N GLU A 200 -2.16 -23.97 -19.44
CA GLU A 200 -1.44 -24.86 -18.51
C GLU A 200 -1.07 -24.13 -17.21
N SER A 201 -0.43 -22.95 -17.30
CA SER A 201 -0.13 -22.11 -16.14
C SER A 201 -1.39 -21.71 -15.37
N GLY A 202 -2.50 -21.44 -16.09
CA GLY A 202 -3.80 -21.15 -15.49
C GLY A 202 -4.36 -22.31 -14.68
N ILE A 203 -4.26 -23.53 -15.20
CA ILE A 203 -4.63 -24.77 -14.51
C ILE A 203 -3.77 -24.95 -13.25
N LEU A 204 -2.43 -24.86 -13.38
CA LEU A 204 -1.50 -24.99 -12.25
C LEU A 204 -1.81 -24.01 -11.12
N ARG A 205 -2.13 -22.76 -11.46
CA ARG A 205 -2.55 -21.75 -10.47
C ARG A 205 -3.85 -22.11 -9.77
N MET A 206 -4.85 -22.58 -10.51
CA MET A 206 -6.15 -22.95 -9.92
C MET A 206 -6.07 -24.21 -9.05
N MET A 207 -5.07 -25.07 -9.27
CA MET A 207 -4.78 -26.22 -8.40
C MET A 207 -3.94 -25.86 -7.17
N ALA A 208 -3.35 -24.66 -7.11
CA ALA A 208 -2.45 -24.27 -6.04
C ALA A 208 -3.19 -23.62 -4.84
N PRO A 209 -3.02 -24.15 -3.61
CA PRO A 209 -3.68 -23.59 -2.42
C PRO A 209 -3.24 -22.15 -2.12
N GLU A 210 -1.96 -21.82 -2.33
CA GLU A 210 -1.40 -20.49 -2.08
C GLU A 210 -2.05 -19.43 -2.97
N TRP A 211 -2.37 -19.79 -4.21
CA TRP A 211 -3.08 -18.91 -5.14
C TRP A 211 -4.49 -18.58 -4.61
N TRP A 212 -5.24 -19.59 -4.19
CA TRP A 212 -6.56 -19.42 -3.59
C TRP A 212 -6.51 -18.61 -2.30
N TYR A 213 -5.55 -18.89 -1.41
CA TYR A 213 -5.39 -18.16 -0.15
C TYR A 213 -5.26 -16.65 -0.37
N LEU A 214 -4.43 -16.22 -1.33
CA LEU A 214 -4.25 -14.80 -1.64
C LEU A 214 -5.53 -14.15 -2.19
N ARG A 215 -6.31 -14.89 -2.99
CA ARG A 215 -7.58 -14.43 -3.56
C ARG A 215 -8.68 -14.33 -2.52
N LEU A 216 -8.87 -15.37 -1.72
CA LEU A 216 -9.84 -15.41 -0.62
C LEU A 216 -9.54 -14.34 0.42
N LYS A 217 -8.27 -14.21 0.82
CA LYS A 217 -7.83 -13.15 1.74
C LYS A 217 -8.22 -11.79 1.18
N ARG A 218 -7.94 -11.52 -0.10
CA ARG A 218 -8.30 -10.25 -0.75
C ARG A 218 -9.81 -10.02 -0.77
N ALA A 219 -10.59 -11.03 -1.14
CA ALA A 219 -12.05 -10.93 -1.20
C ALA A 219 -12.64 -10.65 0.19
N ARG A 220 -12.24 -11.42 1.22
CA ARG A 220 -12.57 -11.18 2.63
C ARG A 220 -12.20 -9.78 3.07
N ASP A 221 -11.01 -9.32 2.68
CA ASP A 221 -10.47 -8.04 3.09
C ASP A 221 -11.29 -6.86 2.55
N VAL A 222 -11.70 -6.94 1.28
CA VAL A 222 -12.53 -5.94 0.60
C VAL A 222 -13.96 -5.99 1.11
N GLN A 223 -14.55 -7.18 1.22
CA GLN A 223 -15.94 -7.35 1.66
C GLN A 223 -16.14 -6.81 3.08
N ARG A 224 -15.20 -7.07 4.00
CA ARG A 224 -15.29 -6.54 5.37
C ARG A 224 -15.25 -5.04 5.45
N GLU A 225 -14.35 -4.40 4.69
CA GLU A 225 -14.30 -2.95 4.67
C GLU A 225 -15.55 -2.36 4.03
N HIS A 226 -16.06 -2.97 2.96
CA HIS A 226 -17.29 -2.52 2.31
C HIS A 226 -18.49 -2.58 3.27
N MET A 227 -18.64 -3.66 4.03
CA MET A 227 -19.67 -3.77 5.05
C MET A 227 -19.47 -2.73 6.17
N ALA A 228 -18.24 -2.43 6.57
CA ALA A 228 -17.95 -1.37 7.55
C ALA A 228 -18.37 0.03 7.05
N ILE A 229 -18.14 0.34 5.77
CA ILE A 229 -18.64 1.55 5.11
C ILE A 229 -20.17 1.58 5.14
N ALA A 230 -20.82 0.47 4.76
CA ALA A 230 -22.27 0.36 4.67
C ALA A 230 -22.97 0.72 5.99
N VAL A 231 -22.40 0.29 7.10
CA VAL A 231 -22.94 0.49 8.45
C VAL A 231 -22.44 1.78 9.12
N GLY A 232 -21.67 2.62 8.42
CA GLY A 232 -21.22 3.93 8.91
C GLY A 232 -20.04 3.88 9.89
N GLN A 233 -19.21 2.83 9.85
CA GLN A 233 -17.96 2.81 10.63
C GLN A 233 -16.82 3.57 9.95
N VAL A 234 -17.00 3.98 8.70
CA VAL A 234 -16.08 4.84 7.96
C VAL A 234 -16.73 6.20 7.72
N GLN A 235 -16.33 7.17 8.53
CA GLN A 235 -16.83 8.56 8.50
C GLN A 235 -16.01 9.42 9.47
N LYS A 236 -16.09 10.75 9.31
CA LYS A 236 -15.45 11.73 10.20
C LYS A 236 -15.69 11.47 11.70
N ALA A 237 -16.93 11.20 12.09
CA ALA A 237 -17.29 11.00 13.51
C ALA A 237 -16.88 9.63 14.10
N ALA A 238 -16.31 8.72 13.30
CA ALA A 238 -15.96 7.37 13.75
C ALA A 238 -14.51 7.01 13.45
N SER A 239 -14.17 6.92 12.17
CA SER A 239 -12.84 6.56 11.66
C SER A 239 -12.83 7.02 10.21
N ALA A 240 -12.17 8.14 9.93
CA ALA A 240 -12.16 8.68 8.59
C ALA A 240 -11.38 7.76 7.64
N TYR A 241 -11.80 7.73 6.37
CA TYR A 241 -11.17 7.04 5.22
C TYR A 241 -11.19 5.50 5.28
N VAL A 242 -10.97 4.91 6.44
CA VAL A 242 -10.89 3.46 6.65
C VAL A 242 -11.36 3.08 8.05
N SER A 243 -11.94 1.89 8.19
CA SER A 243 -12.41 1.40 9.49
C SER A 243 -11.24 1.14 10.45
N ARG A 244 -11.48 1.32 11.76
CA ARG A 244 -10.48 1.06 12.81
C ARG A 244 -9.92 -0.36 12.74
N LYS A 245 -10.75 -1.34 12.38
CA LYS A 245 -10.34 -2.74 12.27
C LYS A 245 -9.35 -2.92 11.12
N THR A 246 -9.63 -2.33 9.96
CA THR A 246 -8.72 -2.38 8.81
C THR A 246 -7.42 -1.63 9.07
N LEU A 247 -7.47 -0.47 9.74
CA LEU A 247 -6.27 0.26 10.14
C LEU A 247 -5.38 -0.59 11.06
N GLY A 248 -5.96 -1.21 12.09
CA GLY A 248 -5.24 -2.13 12.98
C GLY A 248 -4.63 -3.32 12.24
N GLU A 249 -5.38 -3.96 11.34
CA GLU A 249 -4.86 -5.07 10.51
C GLU A 249 -3.68 -4.63 9.62
N TRP A 250 -3.73 -3.41 9.09
CA TRP A 250 -2.66 -2.84 8.28
C TRP A 250 -1.41 -2.54 9.10
N ILE A 251 -1.56 -1.94 10.29
CA ILE A 251 -0.45 -1.68 11.22
C ILE A 251 0.23 -3.00 11.60
N GLU A 252 -0.54 -4.02 11.98
CA GLU A 252 -0.02 -5.33 12.32
C GLU A 252 0.66 -6.01 11.13
N GLN A 253 0.16 -5.81 9.90
CA GLN A 253 0.84 -6.30 8.71
C GLN A 253 2.18 -5.59 8.48
N LYS A 254 2.26 -4.28 8.70
CA LYS A 254 3.53 -3.54 8.62
C LYS A 254 4.54 -4.00 9.66
N LYS A 255 4.09 -4.23 10.90
CA LYS A 255 4.91 -4.81 11.98
C LYS A 255 5.44 -6.19 11.59
N ARG A 256 4.58 -7.10 11.12
CA ARG A 256 5.00 -8.44 10.65
C ARG A 256 5.99 -8.38 9.49
N ASN A 257 5.80 -7.47 8.54
CA ASN A 257 6.74 -7.30 7.43
C ASN A 257 8.11 -6.82 7.92
N LEU A 258 8.14 -5.88 8.86
CA LEU A 258 9.39 -5.40 9.46
C LEU A 258 10.12 -6.52 10.20
N GLU A 259 9.40 -7.28 11.04
CA GLU A 259 9.97 -8.43 11.74
C GLU A 259 10.40 -9.55 10.80
N PHE A 260 9.73 -9.70 9.65
CA PHE A 260 10.22 -10.58 8.59
C PHE A 260 11.54 -10.07 8.03
N PHE A 261 11.66 -8.80 7.63
CA PHE A 261 12.90 -8.28 7.06
C PHE A 261 14.09 -8.36 8.01
N LYS A 262 13.89 -8.14 9.31
CA LYS A 262 14.94 -8.27 10.33
C LYS A 262 15.54 -9.68 10.46
N LYS A 263 14.81 -10.71 10.04
CA LYS A 263 15.22 -12.12 10.14
C LYS A 263 16.08 -12.61 8.97
N PHE A 264 16.25 -11.80 7.92
CA PHE A 264 16.95 -12.22 6.71
C PHE A 264 18.06 -11.23 6.35
N ASP A 265 19.13 -11.78 5.78
CA ASP A 265 20.17 -11.06 5.08
C ASP A 265 20.06 -11.35 3.57
N LEU A 266 20.73 -10.52 2.78
CA LEU A 266 21.03 -10.74 1.37
C LEU A 266 22.49 -11.17 1.26
N LEU A 267 22.74 -12.32 0.67
CA LEU A 267 24.06 -12.89 0.38
C LEU A 267 24.31 -12.78 -1.13
N ASN A 268 25.47 -12.30 -1.55
CA ASN A 268 25.90 -12.39 -2.95
C ASN A 268 26.88 -13.55 -3.18
N ASP A 269 27.25 -13.76 -4.44
CA ASP A 269 28.16 -14.83 -4.86
C ASP A 269 29.60 -14.65 -4.33
N GLU A 270 29.97 -13.44 -3.89
CA GLU A 270 31.27 -13.12 -3.28
C GLU A 270 31.28 -13.31 -1.75
N GLY A 271 30.16 -13.75 -1.16
CA GLY A 271 30.03 -13.96 0.28
C GLY A 271 29.63 -12.71 1.09
N LEU A 272 29.42 -11.56 0.45
CA LEU A 272 28.98 -10.33 1.10
C LEU A 272 27.55 -10.49 1.63
N ARG A 273 27.37 -10.23 2.93
CA ARG A 273 26.06 -10.24 3.59
C ARG A 273 25.61 -8.82 3.94
N ILE A 274 24.38 -8.50 3.58
CA ILE A 274 23.74 -7.22 3.91
C ILE A 274 22.36 -7.46 4.50
N ALA A 275 22.07 -6.81 5.63
CA ALA A 275 20.76 -6.92 6.28
C ALA A 275 19.62 -6.45 5.34
N LEU A 276 18.59 -7.29 5.19
CA LEU A 276 17.50 -7.02 4.25
C LEU A 276 16.68 -5.79 4.66
N ASP A 277 16.47 -5.58 5.95
CA ASP A 277 15.74 -4.42 6.48
C ASP A 277 16.45 -3.09 6.15
N SER A 278 17.78 -3.07 6.21
CA SER A 278 18.58 -1.90 5.82
C SER A 278 18.37 -1.54 4.35
N MET A 279 18.36 -2.55 3.47
CA MET A 279 18.11 -2.36 2.03
C MET A 279 16.68 -1.87 1.74
N VAL A 280 15.68 -2.42 2.44
CA VAL A 280 14.30 -1.94 2.34
C VAL A 280 14.19 -0.47 2.76
N HIS A 281 14.87 -0.08 3.84
CA HIS A 281 14.86 1.30 4.35
C HIS A 281 15.53 2.31 3.40
N ARG A 282 16.51 1.87 2.60
CA ARG A 282 17.18 2.68 1.56
C ARG A 282 16.42 2.72 0.23
N SER A 283 15.27 2.06 0.13
CA SER A 283 14.45 2.00 -1.08
C SER A 283 13.25 2.94 -1.01
N VAL A 284 12.52 3.05 -2.12
CA VAL A 284 11.24 3.78 -2.22
C VAL A 284 10.11 3.15 -1.39
N ALA A 285 10.35 2.02 -0.73
CA ALA A 285 9.48 1.51 0.33
C ALA A 285 9.50 2.41 1.58
N ASN A 286 10.57 3.19 1.77
CA ASN A 286 10.65 4.24 2.78
C ASN A 286 9.80 5.44 2.32
N PRO A 287 8.77 5.84 3.08
CA PRO A 287 7.91 6.96 2.75
C PRO A 287 8.66 8.27 2.50
N ALA A 288 9.73 8.54 3.26
CA ALA A 288 10.52 9.76 3.11
C ALA A 288 11.24 9.80 1.74
N ILE A 289 11.88 8.69 1.34
CA ILE A 289 12.54 8.58 0.03
C ILE A 289 11.52 8.71 -1.10
N ARG A 290 10.36 8.06 -0.94
CA ARG A 290 9.27 8.15 -1.92
C ARG A 290 8.73 9.57 -2.07
N ARG A 291 8.59 10.30 -0.95
CA ARG A 291 8.18 11.71 -0.94
C ARG A 291 9.22 12.58 -1.64
N CYS A 292 10.50 12.45 -1.29
CA CYS A 292 11.57 13.20 -1.94
C CYS A 292 11.61 12.96 -3.45
N GLU A 293 11.50 11.70 -3.91
CA GLU A 293 11.47 11.40 -5.35
C GLU A 293 10.27 12.03 -6.06
N LEU A 294 9.08 12.02 -5.43
CA LEU A 294 7.91 12.69 -6.00
C LEU A 294 8.10 14.21 -6.08
N MET A 295 8.68 14.82 -5.04
CA MET A 295 8.98 16.25 -5.03
C MET A 295 9.99 16.64 -6.11
N VAL A 296 11.07 15.87 -6.28
CA VAL A 296 12.07 16.07 -7.35
C VAL A 296 11.41 16.07 -8.73
N ARG A 297 10.49 15.12 -8.96
CA ARG A 297 9.80 14.99 -10.25
C ARG A 297 8.81 16.13 -10.50
N MET A 298 8.08 16.56 -9.48
CA MET A 298 7.16 17.68 -9.59
C MET A 298 7.90 18.99 -9.82
N ARG A 299 8.99 19.20 -9.08
CA ARG A 299 9.84 20.36 -9.25
C ARG A 299 10.42 20.41 -10.67
N GLY A 300 10.94 19.30 -11.18
CA GLY A 300 11.43 19.26 -12.56
C GLY A 300 10.36 19.56 -13.61
N PHE A 301 9.11 19.11 -13.42
CA PHE A 301 8.02 19.48 -14.32
C PHE A 301 7.66 20.96 -14.24
N GLU A 302 7.69 21.55 -13.05
CA GLU A 302 7.47 22.98 -12.87
C GLU A 302 8.59 23.81 -13.52
N ASP A 303 9.86 23.42 -13.31
CA ASP A 303 11.00 24.12 -13.93
C ASP A 303 10.90 24.07 -15.46
N MET A 304 10.60 22.90 -16.04
CA MET A 304 10.35 22.78 -17.48
C MET A 304 9.18 23.65 -17.96
N ALA A 305 8.08 23.66 -17.21
CA ALA A 305 6.91 24.46 -17.57
C ALA A 305 7.21 25.96 -17.54
N ASN A 306 7.99 26.42 -16.58
CA ASN A 306 8.42 27.81 -16.47
C ASN A 306 9.36 28.20 -17.62
N GLU A 307 10.32 27.35 -17.95
CA GLU A 307 11.26 27.58 -19.07
C GLU A 307 10.53 27.65 -20.43
N GLU A 308 9.52 26.80 -20.62
CA GLU A 308 8.71 26.76 -21.84
C GLU A 308 7.55 27.78 -21.85
N GLY A 309 7.37 28.57 -20.79
CA GLY A 309 6.28 29.56 -20.68
C GLY A 309 4.88 28.94 -20.65
N LEU A 310 4.75 27.72 -20.12
CA LEU A 310 3.49 26.99 -20.02
C LEU A 310 2.64 27.48 -18.84
N ALA A 311 1.33 27.34 -18.99
CA ALA A 311 0.38 27.59 -17.91
C ALA A 311 0.19 26.34 -17.05
N GLY A 312 0.19 26.52 -15.73
CA GLY A 312 -0.16 25.50 -14.75
C GLY A 312 -1.57 25.69 -14.19
N GLU A 313 -2.37 24.64 -14.15
CA GLU A 313 -3.68 24.63 -13.47
C GLU A 313 -3.82 23.44 -12.52
N PHE A 314 -4.45 23.71 -11.38
CA PHE A 314 -4.83 22.72 -10.39
C PHE A 314 -6.32 22.41 -10.49
N TYR A 315 -6.66 21.15 -10.71
CA TYR A 315 -8.03 20.67 -10.85
C TYR A 315 -8.40 19.72 -9.72
N THR A 316 -9.63 19.84 -9.23
CA THR A 316 -10.25 18.87 -8.33
C THR A 316 -11.48 18.28 -9.01
N ILE A 317 -11.52 16.96 -9.12
CA ILE A 317 -12.62 16.21 -9.73
C ILE A 317 -13.14 15.19 -8.70
N THR A 318 -14.43 15.27 -8.39
CA THR A 318 -15.10 14.39 -7.43
C THR A 318 -16.17 13.55 -8.11
N ALA A 319 -16.72 12.57 -7.38
CA ALA A 319 -17.75 11.66 -7.89
C ALA A 319 -19.16 12.16 -7.50
N PRO A 320 -20.21 11.70 -8.21
CA PRO A 320 -21.58 11.94 -7.81
C PRO A 320 -21.93 11.48 -6.40
N SER A 321 -22.97 12.10 -5.84
CA SER A 321 -23.40 11.83 -4.47
C SER A 321 -23.74 10.36 -4.20
N ARG A 322 -24.23 9.60 -5.20
CA ARG A 322 -24.51 8.15 -5.06
C ARG A 322 -23.28 7.29 -4.76
N PHE A 323 -22.07 7.79 -4.98
CA PHE A 323 -20.82 7.11 -4.59
C PHE A 323 -20.47 7.33 -3.12
N HIS A 324 -21.01 8.36 -2.48
CA HIS A 324 -20.70 8.72 -1.10
C HIS A 324 -21.63 7.98 -0.13
N ALA A 325 -21.04 7.37 0.90
CA ALA A 325 -21.79 6.58 1.87
C ALA A 325 -22.45 7.47 2.95
N VAL A 326 -21.76 8.55 3.35
CA VAL A 326 -22.12 9.36 4.52
C VAL A 326 -21.90 10.84 4.19
N HIS A 327 -22.75 11.73 4.71
CA HIS A 327 -22.53 13.18 4.62
C HIS A 327 -21.43 13.65 5.60
N SER A 328 -20.70 14.71 5.25
CA SER A 328 -19.65 15.28 6.11
C SER A 328 -20.15 15.78 7.46
N LYS A 329 -21.39 16.26 7.52
CA LYS A 329 -22.08 16.67 8.74
C LYS A 329 -22.67 15.50 9.54
N GLY A 330 -22.46 14.26 9.08
CA GLY A 330 -23.07 13.06 9.63
C GLY A 330 -24.42 12.72 8.99
N GLY A 331 -24.82 11.46 9.14
CA GLY A 331 -26.02 10.91 8.50
C GLY A 331 -25.71 10.22 7.17
N PHE A 332 -26.54 9.23 6.85
CA PHE A 332 -26.37 8.42 5.65
C PHE A 332 -26.89 9.14 4.41
N VAL A 333 -26.16 9.03 3.31
CA VAL A 333 -26.61 9.45 1.98
C VAL A 333 -27.66 8.46 1.49
N SER A 334 -28.87 8.93 1.19
CA SER A 334 -30.01 8.07 0.83
C SER A 334 -29.86 7.42 -0.55
N GLN A 335 -29.28 8.16 -1.49
CA GLN A 335 -28.99 7.74 -2.86
C GLN A 335 -27.75 6.85 -3.00
N TRP A 336 -27.03 6.54 -1.90
CA TRP A 336 -25.84 5.69 -1.97
C TRP A 336 -26.18 4.33 -2.59
N ASP A 337 -25.51 4.00 -3.69
CA ASP A 337 -25.81 2.82 -4.50
C ASP A 337 -25.07 1.56 -4.05
N GLY A 338 -24.26 1.65 -2.99
CA GLY A 338 -23.41 0.55 -2.54
C GLY A 338 -22.08 0.48 -3.30
N SER A 339 -21.66 1.57 -3.95
CA SER A 339 -20.34 1.67 -4.57
C SER A 339 -19.22 1.58 -3.55
N THR A 340 -18.17 0.83 -3.92
CA THR A 340 -16.90 0.81 -3.18
C THR A 340 -15.97 1.94 -3.63
N PRO A 341 -14.95 2.30 -2.84
CA PRO A 341 -13.87 3.18 -3.30
C PRO A 341 -13.18 2.71 -4.59
N GLN A 342 -13.14 1.39 -4.86
CA GLN A 342 -12.65 0.85 -6.13
C GLN A 342 -13.58 1.16 -7.31
N ASP A 343 -14.89 1.11 -7.10
CA ASP A 343 -15.89 1.46 -8.12
C ASP A 343 -15.81 2.96 -8.45
N THR A 344 -15.71 3.81 -7.42
CA THR A 344 -15.53 5.26 -7.59
C THR A 344 -14.22 5.57 -8.32
N GLN A 345 -13.10 4.92 -7.95
CA GLN A 345 -11.83 5.11 -8.65
C GLN A 345 -11.92 4.70 -10.13
N ARG A 346 -12.66 3.62 -10.44
CA ARG A 346 -12.90 3.18 -11.83
C ARG A 346 -13.74 4.20 -12.59
N TYR A 347 -14.76 4.78 -11.95
CA TYR A 347 -15.56 5.86 -12.51
C TYR A 347 -14.68 7.08 -12.86
N LEU A 348 -13.86 7.57 -11.93
CA LEU A 348 -12.97 8.72 -12.17
C LEU A 348 -11.90 8.42 -13.24
N CYS A 349 -11.37 7.19 -13.28
CA CYS A 349 -10.54 6.75 -14.41
C CYS A 349 -11.28 6.84 -15.75
N GLY A 350 -12.58 6.51 -15.79
CA GLY A 350 -13.43 6.63 -16.98
C GLY A 350 -13.66 8.08 -17.39
N VAL A 351 -13.91 8.99 -16.43
CA VAL A 351 -14.00 10.44 -16.67
C VAL A 351 -12.71 10.94 -17.31
N TRP A 352 -11.56 10.62 -16.72
CA TRP A 352 -10.26 11.02 -17.25
C TRP A 352 -9.95 10.41 -18.62
N ALA A 353 -10.32 9.14 -18.85
CA ALA A 353 -10.11 8.51 -20.15
C ALA A 353 -10.87 9.24 -21.26
N LYS A 354 -12.12 9.63 -21.01
CA LYS A 354 -12.95 10.42 -21.94
C LYS A 354 -12.37 11.82 -22.16
N ALA A 355 -12.02 12.52 -21.07
CA ALA A 355 -11.43 13.86 -21.15
C ALA A 355 -10.09 13.86 -21.89
N ARG A 356 -9.19 12.93 -21.56
CA ARG A 356 -7.89 12.77 -22.24
C ARG A 356 -8.07 12.48 -23.73
N ALA A 357 -9.05 11.67 -24.10
CA ALA A 357 -9.35 11.40 -25.51
C ALA A 357 -9.86 12.66 -26.23
N ALA A 358 -10.69 13.48 -25.57
CA ALA A 358 -11.15 14.76 -26.12
C ALA A 358 -10.02 15.79 -26.25
N ILE A 359 -9.18 15.93 -25.22
CA ILE A 359 -7.97 16.78 -25.24
C ILE A 359 -7.07 16.38 -26.42
N SER A 360 -6.83 15.08 -26.61
CA SER A 360 -6.02 14.58 -27.73
C SER A 360 -6.66 14.85 -29.10
N ARG A 361 -7.98 14.74 -29.24
CA ARG A 361 -8.68 15.09 -30.50
C ARG A 361 -8.61 16.58 -30.82
N ALA A 362 -8.52 17.43 -29.79
CA ALA A 362 -8.29 18.86 -29.96
C ALA A 362 -6.83 19.20 -30.33
N GLY A 363 -5.94 18.20 -30.49
CA GLY A 363 -4.52 18.43 -30.77
C GLY A 363 -3.76 19.03 -29.58
N ILE A 364 -4.30 18.90 -28.37
CA ILE A 364 -3.70 19.46 -27.15
C ILE A 364 -2.95 18.34 -26.42
N HIS A 365 -1.80 18.70 -25.88
CA HIS A 365 -0.99 17.82 -25.05
C HIS A 365 -0.78 18.46 -23.68
N VAL A 366 -0.89 17.64 -22.63
CA VAL A 366 -0.70 18.07 -21.24
C VAL A 366 0.22 17.08 -20.53
N PHE A 367 0.99 17.57 -19.57
CA PHE A 367 1.77 16.74 -18.65
C PHE A 367 1.59 17.24 -17.22
N GLY A 368 2.00 16.44 -16.24
CA GLY A 368 1.84 16.79 -14.82
C GLY A 368 1.59 15.58 -13.93
N PHE A 369 0.73 15.76 -12.93
CA PHE A 369 0.48 14.77 -11.89
C PHE A 369 -1.00 14.63 -11.55
N ARG A 370 -1.38 13.41 -11.18
CA ARG A 370 -2.65 13.11 -10.53
C ARG A 370 -2.40 12.47 -9.17
N VAL A 371 -3.08 13.00 -8.16
CA VAL A 371 -3.19 12.46 -6.79
C VAL A 371 -4.61 11.97 -6.58
N VAL A 372 -4.75 10.83 -5.89
CA VAL A 372 -6.04 10.35 -5.40
C VAL A 372 -6.00 10.41 -3.89
N GLU A 373 -6.92 11.18 -3.32
CA GLU A 373 -7.08 11.34 -1.89
C GLU A 373 -8.46 10.79 -1.49
N PRO A 374 -8.57 10.02 -0.39
CA PRO A 374 -9.87 9.63 0.11
C PRO A 374 -10.55 10.82 0.79
N HIS A 375 -11.85 10.95 0.62
CA HIS A 375 -12.73 11.80 1.44
C HIS A 375 -13.10 11.05 2.74
N HIS A 376 -13.69 11.71 3.73
CA HIS A 376 -13.89 11.20 5.09
C HIS A 376 -14.65 9.86 5.17
N ASP A 377 -15.48 9.56 4.18
CA ASP A 377 -16.26 8.32 4.03
C ASP A 377 -15.54 7.23 3.20
N GLY A 378 -14.29 7.49 2.80
CA GLY A 378 -13.43 6.63 1.99
C GLY A 378 -13.59 6.84 0.48
N THR A 379 -14.44 7.76 0.04
CA THR A 379 -14.72 8.00 -1.38
C THR A 379 -13.53 8.72 -2.04
N PRO A 380 -12.91 8.18 -3.11
CA PRO A 380 -11.77 8.82 -3.76
C PRO A 380 -12.14 10.12 -4.47
N HIS A 381 -11.30 11.15 -4.30
CA HIS A 381 -11.26 12.39 -5.08
C HIS A 381 -9.97 12.48 -5.88
N TRP A 382 -10.01 13.12 -7.05
CA TRP A 382 -8.84 13.35 -7.89
C TRP A 382 -8.40 14.80 -7.79
N HIS A 383 -7.12 14.99 -7.53
CA HIS A 383 -6.44 16.28 -7.61
C HIS A 383 -5.37 16.21 -8.70
N MET A 384 -5.38 17.16 -9.62
CA MET A 384 -4.53 17.12 -10.80
C MET A 384 -3.80 18.44 -10.97
N LEU A 385 -2.48 18.39 -11.09
CA LEU A 385 -1.67 19.52 -11.53
C LEU A 385 -1.29 19.25 -12.98
N LEU A 386 -1.74 20.08 -13.91
CA LEU A 386 -1.44 19.93 -15.33
C LEU A 386 -0.77 21.19 -15.87
N PHE A 387 0.20 20.98 -16.77
CA PHE A 387 0.88 22.00 -17.54
C PHE A 387 0.49 21.88 -19.01
N MET A 388 0.23 23.03 -19.64
CA MET A 388 -0.24 23.15 -21.03
C MET A 388 0.12 24.52 -21.61
N ARG A 389 0.00 24.69 -22.92
CA ARG A 389 0.25 26.00 -23.54
C ARG A 389 -0.81 27.02 -23.08
N PRO A 390 -0.46 28.30 -22.86
CA PRO A 390 -1.40 29.30 -22.35
C PRO A 390 -2.70 29.43 -23.16
N GLN A 391 -2.62 29.31 -24.48
CA GLN A 391 -3.78 29.37 -25.37
C GLN A 391 -4.74 28.16 -25.24
N ASP A 392 -4.26 27.02 -24.72
CA ASP A 392 -5.03 25.78 -24.63
C ASP A 392 -5.83 25.70 -23.30
N VAL A 393 -5.56 26.58 -22.33
CA VAL A 393 -6.14 26.55 -20.97
C VAL A 393 -7.66 26.51 -20.99
N GLY A 394 -8.30 27.40 -21.77
CA GLY A 394 -9.77 27.46 -21.88
C GLY A 394 -10.36 26.13 -22.36
N THR A 395 -9.81 25.59 -23.46
CA THR A 395 -10.27 24.33 -24.05
C THR A 395 -10.09 23.15 -23.09
N VAL A 396 -8.96 23.05 -22.40
CA VAL A 396 -8.72 21.97 -21.42
C VAL A 396 -9.70 22.06 -20.26
N ARG A 397 -9.92 23.27 -19.73
CA ARG A 397 -10.87 23.51 -18.64
C ARG A 397 -12.29 23.12 -19.03
N ASP A 398 -12.73 23.50 -20.23
CA ASP A 398 -14.08 23.18 -20.73
C ASP A 398 -14.27 21.66 -20.91
N ILE A 399 -13.29 20.97 -21.49
CA ILE A 399 -13.33 19.51 -21.67
C ILE A 399 -13.40 18.79 -20.31
N LEU A 400 -12.55 19.18 -19.35
CA LEU A 400 -12.54 18.56 -18.03
C LEU A 400 -13.84 18.83 -17.27
N CYS A 401 -14.31 20.08 -17.30
CA CYS A 401 -15.57 20.49 -16.70
C CYS A 401 -16.76 19.68 -17.22
N TYR A 402 -16.87 19.57 -18.55
CA TYR A 402 -17.93 18.81 -19.22
C TYR A 402 -17.94 17.35 -18.77
N HIS A 403 -16.80 16.66 -18.85
CA HIS A 403 -16.74 15.24 -18.49
C HIS A 403 -16.91 14.98 -16.99
N ALA A 404 -16.49 15.91 -16.12
CA ALA A 404 -16.69 15.81 -14.68
C ALA A 404 -18.17 15.98 -14.27
N ARG A 405 -18.92 16.82 -14.99
CA ARG A 405 -20.28 17.25 -14.63
C ARG A 405 -21.41 16.54 -15.39
N ILE A 406 -21.13 15.90 -16.52
CA ILE A 406 -22.19 15.29 -17.35
C ILE A 406 -22.93 14.14 -16.66
N THR A 407 -22.25 13.34 -15.83
CA THR A 407 -22.90 12.23 -15.11
C THR A 407 -23.56 12.74 -13.84
N ASP A 408 -24.85 12.41 -13.71
CA ASP A 408 -25.74 12.81 -12.62
C ASP A 408 -25.84 14.35 -12.52
N SER A 409 -25.91 15.04 -13.67
CA SER A 409 -25.92 16.51 -13.75
C SER A 409 -27.12 17.15 -13.07
N GLU A 410 -28.22 16.40 -12.92
CA GLU A 410 -29.43 16.82 -12.24
C GLU A 410 -29.21 17.14 -10.75
N GLU A 411 -28.13 16.64 -10.13
CA GLU A 411 -27.78 17.01 -8.74
C GLU A 411 -27.04 18.36 -8.64
N LEU A 412 -26.60 18.93 -9.77
CA LEU A 412 -25.74 20.11 -9.85
C LEU A 412 -26.52 21.43 -9.97
N GLN A 413 -27.55 21.60 -9.14
CA GLN A 413 -28.48 22.74 -9.22
C GLN A 413 -27.97 24.02 -8.54
N THR A 414 -26.84 23.96 -7.83
CA THR A 414 -26.29 25.10 -7.09
C THR A 414 -24.82 25.33 -7.43
N GLN A 415 -24.35 26.57 -7.27
CA GLN A 415 -22.93 26.88 -7.46
C GLN A 415 -22.02 26.07 -6.55
N ASN A 416 -22.47 25.78 -5.32
CA ASN A 416 -21.74 24.92 -4.39
C ASN A 416 -21.63 23.49 -4.91
N ALA A 417 -22.70 22.92 -5.48
CA ALA A 417 -22.67 21.58 -6.07
C ALA A 417 -21.78 21.52 -7.33
N LEU A 418 -21.87 22.54 -8.19
CA LEU A 418 -21.01 22.67 -9.37
C LEU A 418 -19.52 22.74 -9.00
N LYS A 419 -19.19 23.57 -7.99
CA LYS A 419 -17.83 23.71 -7.46
C LYS A 419 -17.34 22.44 -6.76
N ALA A 420 -18.21 21.79 -5.97
CA ALA A 420 -17.87 20.53 -5.30
C ALA A 420 -17.57 19.41 -6.30
N ARG A 421 -18.26 19.38 -7.45
CA ARG A 421 -18.03 18.38 -8.50
C ARG A 421 -16.74 18.61 -9.27
N PHE A 422 -16.51 19.86 -9.66
CA PHE A 422 -15.35 20.28 -10.44
C PHE A 422 -14.92 21.68 -10.02
N HIS A 423 -13.69 21.78 -9.54
CA HIS A 423 -13.06 23.04 -9.14
C HIS A 423 -11.71 23.18 -9.83
N VAL A 424 -11.37 24.41 -10.22
CA VAL A 424 -10.12 24.74 -10.91
C VAL A 424 -9.51 25.98 -10.27
N GLU A 425 -8.20 25.95 -10.11
CA GLU A 425 -7.39 27.07 -9.64
C GLU A 425 -6.17 27.21 -10.56
N ALA A 426 -6.03 28.36 -11.20
CA ALA A 426 -4.81 28.68 -11.95
C ALA A 426 -3.65 28.85 -10.96
N ILE A 427 -2.48 28.32 -11.30
CA ILE A 427 -1.29 28.49 -10.48
C ILE A 427 -0.81 29.93 -10.62
N ASP A 428 -0.70 30.61 -9.49
CA ASP A 428 -0.22 31.98 -9.39
C ASP A 428 1.18 31.99 -8.76
N PRO A 429 2.23 32.30 -9.53
CA PRO A 429 3.61 32.34 -9.02
C PRO A 429 3.80 33.27 -7.83
N ALA A 430 2.94 34.30 -7.66
CA ALA A 430 3.00 35.21 -6.53
C ALA A 430 2.44 34.61 -5.23
N LYS A 431 1.57 33.59 -5.33
CA LYS A 431 0.94 32.91 -4.17
C LYS A 431 1.66 31.62 -3.78
N GLY A 432 2.40 31.03 -4.70
CA GLY A 432 3.20 29.84 -4.44
C GLY A 432 3.57 29.09 -5.71
N SER A 433 4.55 28.20 -5.58
CA SER A 433 4.98 27.31 -6.67
C SER A 433 3.90 26.27 -7.01
N ALA A 434 3.87 25.80 -8.26
CA ALA A 434 3.00 24.69 -8.66
C ALA A 434 3.27 23.44 -7.79
N THR A 435 4.55 23.20 -7.46
CA THR A 435 4.97 22.16 -6.52
C THR A 435 4.35 22.37 -5.13
N GLY A 436 4.24 23.62 -4.65
CA GLY A 436 3.61 23.95 -3.38
C GLY A 436 2.14 23.54 -3.29
N TYR A 437 1.37 23.75 -4.37
CA TYR A 437 -0.05 23.38 -4.43
C TYR A 437 -0.27 21.87 -4.23
N ILE A 438 0.57 21.03 -4.84
CA ILE A 438 0.45 19.58 -4.75
C ILE A 438 1.20 18.97 -3.55
N ALA A 439 2.18 19.69 -2.98
CA ALA A 439 2.99 19.24 -1.84
C ALA A 439 2.13 18.89 -0.61
N LYS A 440 1.10 19.69 -0.31
CA LYS A 440 0.12 19.41 0.78
C LYS A 440 -0.46 18.00 0.61
N TYR A 441 -0.88 17.66 -0.61
CA TYR A 441 -1.48 16.36 -0.91
C TYR A 441 -0.46 15.23 -0.82
N ILE A 442 0.79 15.43 -1.22
CA ILE A 442 1.84 14.41 -1.06
C ILE A 442 2.09 14.11 0.42
N SER A 443 2.33 15.15 1.23
CA SER A 443 2.63 14.98 2.65
C SER A 443 1.48 14.30 3.38
N LYS A 444 0.23 14.75 3.16
CA LYS A 444 -0.98 14.13 3.71
C LYS A 444 -1.12 12.64 3.36
N ASN A 445 -0.71 12.24 2.16
CA ASN A 445 -0.98 10.92 1.61
C ASN A 445 0.18 9.91 1.77
N ILE A 446 1.37 10.33 2.24
CA ILE A 446 2.56 9.46 2.35
C ILE A 446 3.02 9.25 3.79
N ASP A 447 3.45 10.30 4.48
CA ASP A 447 4.14 10.19 5.78
C ASP A 447 3.75 11.26 6.81
N GLY A 448 2.93 12.25 6.44
CA GLY A 448 2.59 13.36 7.30
C GLY A 448 3.79 14.28 7.61
N PHE A 449 4.83 14.26 6.77
CA PHE A 449 6.05 15.01 7.02
C PHE A 449 5.83 16.52 7.06
N ALA A 450 6.47 17.19 8.03
CA ALA A 450 6.38 18.62 8.31
C ALA A 450 4.96 19.12 8.65
N LEU A 451 4.08 18.21 9.09
CA LEU A 451 2.71 18.51 9.51
C LEU A 451 2.49 18.23 11.02
N ASP A 452 3.58 18.25 11.81
CA ASP A 452 3.52 18.03 13.25
C ASP A 452 2.75 19.19 13.93
N GLY A 453 1.63 18.87 14.57
CA GLY A 453 0.76 19.85 15.24
C GLY A 453 -0.35 20.43 14.36
N GLU A 454 -0.34 20.15 13.06
CA GLU A 454 -1.42 20.58 12.16
C GLU A 454 -2.59 19.59 12.14
N GLN A 455 -3.81 20.14 12.04
CA GLN A 455 -5.06 19.39 11.96
C GLN A 455 -5.59 19.40 10.54
N ASP A 456 -6.16 18.29 10.12
CA ASP A 456 -6.85 18.22 8.85
C ASP A 456 -8.18 18.99 8.88
N GLU A 457 -8.41 19.89 7.93
CA GLU A 457 -9.64 20.69 7.85
C GLU A 457 -10.90 19.81 7.68
N GLU A 458 -10.76 18.66 7.02
CA GLU A 458 -11.87 17.77 6.72
C GLU A 458 -12.25 16.91 7.93
N THR A 459 -11.27 16.43 8.70
CA THR A 459 -11.51 15.46 9.79
C THR A 459 -11.27 16.01 11.19
N GLY A 460 -10.39 17.01 11.34
CA GLY A 460 -9.94 17.55 12.62
C GLY A 460 -8.89 16.67 13.33
N GLU A 461 -8.44 15.58 12.70
CA GLU A 461 -7.40 14.70 13.26
C GLU A 461 -5.98 15.20 12.95
N ASN A 462 -5.00 14.73 13.73
CA ASN A 462 -3.58 15.05 13.50
C ASN A 462 -3.08 14.46 12.18
N LEU A 463 -2.43 15.29 11.36
CA LEU A 463 -2.02 14.95 9.99
C LEU A 463 -1.05 13.76 9.86
N ARG A 464 -0.33 13.38 10.93
CA ARG A 464 0.57 12.22 10.93
C ARG A 464 -0.15 10.88 11.09
N ASP A 465 -1.11 10.80 12.01
CA ASP A 465 -1.93 9.59 12.18
C ASP A 465 -2.85 9.39 10.99
N MET A 466 -3.26 10.50 10.40
CA MET A 466 -3.95 10.60 9.14
C MET A 466 -3.25 9.90 7.97
N ALA A 467 -1.95 10.13 7.77
CA ALA A 467 -1.20 9.50 6.68
C ALA A 467 -1.22 7.96 6.75
N LYS A 468 -1.31 7.38 7.96
CA LYS A 468 -1.47 5.92 8.15
C LYS A 468 -2.84 5.44 7.68
N SER A 469 -3.92 6.15 8.03
CA SER A 469 -5.29 5.85 7.60
C SER A 469 -5.42 5.90 6.09
N VAL A 470 -4.86 6.94 5.46
CA VAL A 470 -4.83 7.09 4.01
C VAL A 470 -4.03 5.98 3.34
N SER A 471 -2.85 5.63 3.87
CA SER A 471 -2.04 4.52 3.37
C SER A 471 -2.73 3.16 3.52
N ALA A 472 -3.44 2.95 4.63
CA ALA A 472 -4.23 1.75 4.88
C ALA A 472 -5.42 1.65 3.92
N TRP A 473 -6.14 2.76 3.69
CA TRP A 473 -7.20 2.88 2.69
C TRP A 473 -6.69 2.53 1.28
N ALA A 474 -5.63 3.20 0.83
CA ALA A 474 -5.05 2.98 -0.50
C ALA A 474 -4.60 1.53 -0.68
N SER A 475 -4.01 0.92 0.36
CA SER A 475 -3.61 -0.49 0.35
C SER A 475 -4.82 -1.43 0.31
N ARG A 476 -5.87 -1.17 1.11
CA ARG A 476 -7.08 -2.00 1.20
C ARG A 476 -7.82 -2.03 -0.12
N TRP A 477 -7.96 -0.86 -0.74
CA TRP A 477 -8.67 -0.68 -2.00
C TRP A 477 -7.76 -0.77 -3.23
N ARG A 478 -6.46 -0.98 -3.06
CA ARG A 478 -5.47 -1.09 -4.15
C ARG A 478 -5.50 0.12 -5.10
N ILE A 479 -5.64 1.30 -4.52
CA ILE A 479 -5.69 2.55 -5.26
C ILE A 479 -4.28 3.11 -5.39
N ARG A 480 -3.83 3.28 -6.63
CA ARG A 480 -2.59 4.02 -6.91
C ARG A 480 -2.86 5.49 -6.65
N GLN A 481 -2.35 6.03 -5.55
CA GLN A 481 -2.53 7.44 -5.17
C GLN A 481 -1.87 8.39 -6.17
N PHE A 482 -0.58 8.20 -6.47
CA PHE A 482 0.20 9.12 -7.31
C PHE A 482 0.44 8.56 -8.72
N GLN A 483 0.13 9.36 -9.74
CA GLN A 483 0.33 9.04 -11.14
C GLN A 483 0.95 10.23 -11.87
N GLN A 484 2.05 9.99 -12.59
CA GLN A 484 2.57 10.96 -13.56
C GLN A 484 1.71 10.95 -14.82
N ILE A 485 1.49 12.11 -15.41
CA ILE A 485 0.86 12.29 -16.72
C ILE A 485 1.95 12.87 -17.64
N GLY A 486 2.23 12.20 -18.75
CA GLY A 486 3.40 12.51 -19.58
C GLY A 486 4.73 12.24 -18.84
N GLY A 487 5.80 12.84 -19.35
CA GLY A 487 7.16 12.84 -18.84
C GLY A 487 7.94 11.53 -19.00
N ALA A 488 9.22 11.60 -18.65
CA ALA A 488 10.13 10.47 -18.77
C ALA A 488 9.87 9.37 -17.72
N PRO A 489 10.21 8.10 -18.01
CA PRO A 489 9.93 6.98 -17.11
C PRO A 489 10.80 7.00 -15.84
N VAL A 490 10.15 7.02 -14.67
CA VAL A 490 10.86 6.99 -13.36
C VAL A 490 11.64 5.69 -13.11
N THR A 491 11.27 4.58 -13.76
CA THR A 491 11.99 3.32 -13.56
C THR A 491 13.32 3.33 -14.32
N VAL A 492 13.37 3.95 -15.49
CA VAL A 492 14.63 4.17 -16.22
C VAL A 492 15.55 5.09 -15.43
N TRP A 493 15.02 6.21 -14.90
CA TRP A 493 15.73 7.09 -13.96
C TRP A 493 16.39 6.33 -12.81
N ARG A 494 15.62 5.47 -12.13
CA ARG A 494 16.14 4.67 -11.00
C ARG A 494 17.22 3.68 -11.43
N GLU A 495 17.11 3.13 -12.63
CA GLU A 495 18.05 2.13 -13.14
C GLU A 495 19.37 2.80 -13.58
N LEU A 496 19.31 3.96 -14.25
CA LEU A 496 20.48 4.76 -14.61
C LEU A 496 21.34 5.13 -13.40
N ARG A 497 20.71 5.58 -12.31
CA ARG A 497 21.39 5.95 -11.05
C ARG A 497 22.11 4.78 -10.36
N ARG A 498 21.99 3.54 -10.86
CA ARG A 498 22.80 2.41 -10.39
C ARG A 498 24.20 2.43 -11.00
N LEU A 499 24.38 3.05 -12.15
CA LEU A 499 25.64 3.14 -12.89
C LEU A 499 26.61 4.16 -12.26
N ARG A 500 26.10 5.16 -11.54
CA ARG A 500 26.90 6.21 -10.87
C ARG A 500 27.81 6.92 -11.87
N ASP A 501 29.11 7.03 -11.57
CA ASP A 501 30.13 7.76 -12.32
C ASP A 501 30.57 7.07 -13.64
N GLN A 502 29.82 6.07 -14.11
CA GLN A 502 30.09 5.45 -15.42
C GLN A 502 29.74 6.41 -16.54
N VAL A 503 30.51 6.32 -17.63
CA VAL A 503 30.28 7.08 -18.87
C VAL A 503 29.80 6.11 -19.95
N LEU A 504 28.66 6.42 -20.56
CA LEU A 504 28.11 5.61 -21.65
C LEU A 504 28.73 6.00 -22.99
N THR A 505 28.92 5.01 -23.87
CA THR A 505 29.56 5.23 -25.17
C THR A 505 28.75 6.14 -26.09
N ASP A 506 27.42 6.01 -26.09
CA ASP A 506 26.54 6.92 -26.84
C ASP A 506 26.27 8.19 -26.03
N ARG A 507 26.60 9.35 -26.62
CA ARG A 507 26.47 10.66 -25.97
C ARG A 507 25.03 11.02 -25.58
N ARG A 508 24.02 10.52 -26.30
CA ARG A 508 22.61 10.81 -25.96
C ARG A 508 22.21 10.01 -24.72
N MET A 509 22.57 8.73 -24.66
CA MET A 509 22.37 7.92 -23.45
C MET A 509 23.15 8.49 -22.26
N ASP A 510 24.39 8.91 -22.47
CA ASP A 510 25.25 9.50 -21.43
C ASP A 510 24.66 10.79 -20.85
N ALA A 511 24.11 11.67 -21.69
CA ALA A 511 23.41 12.87 -21.23
C ALA A 511 22.19 12.54 -20.34
N VAL A 512 21.46 11.47 -20.68
CA VAL A 512 20.33 10.99 -19.85
C VAL A 512 20.82 10.45 -18.51
N LEU A 513 21.95 9.71 -18.51
CA LEU A 513 22.58 9.22 -17.28
C LEU A 513 23.06 10.37 -16.40
N ALA A 514 23.81 11.32 -16.96
CA ALA A 514 24.37 12.46 -16.25
C ALA A 514 23.27 13.28 -15.55
N ALA A 515 22.17 13.58 -16.23
CA ALA A 515 21.03 14.27 -15.64
C ALA A 515 20.37 13.45 -14.52
N ALA A 516 20.23 12.14 -14.72
CA ALA A 516 19.66 11.26 -13.72
C ALA A 516 20.50 11.15 -12.45
N ASP A 517 21.83 11.10 -12.58
CA ASP A 517 22.76 10.94 -11.47
C ASP A 517 22.74 12.16 -10.53
N VAL A 518 22.89 13.37 -11.09
CA VAL A 518 22.85 14.64 -10.33
C VAL A 518 21.49 14.94 -9.72
N GLY A 519 20.43 14.24 -10.16
CA GLY A 519 19.09 14.41 -9.62
C GLY A 519 18.28 15.54 -10.26
N ASP A 520 18.64 15.96 -11.47
CA ASP A 520 17.89 16.94 -12.25
C ASP A 520 16.82 16.26 -13.12
N TRP A 521 15.58 16.29 -12.65
CA TRP A 521 14.46 15.68 -13.35
C TRP A 521 14.06 16.43 -14.63
N ALA A 522 14.24 17.74 -14.67
CA ALA A 522 13.93 18.56 -15.85
C ALA A 522 14.89 18.20 -16.98
N ALA A 523 16.21 18.27 -16.71
CA ALA A 523 17.24 17.91 -17.66
C ALA A 523 17.11 16.46 -18.13
N TYR A 524 16.79 15.52 -17.22
CA TYR A 524 16.57 14.12 -17.59
C TYR A 524 15.37 13.93 -18.50
N THR A 525 14.27 14.60 -18.19
CA THR A 525 13.06 14.52 -19.02
C THR A 525 13.33 15.10 -20.40
N GLN A 526 14.06 16.22 -20.48
CA GLN A 526 14.48 16.82 -21.73
C GLN A 526 15.42 15.92 -22.53
N ALA A 527 16.43 15.35 -21.88
CA ALA A 527 17.39 14.42 -22.50
C ALA A 527 16.72 13.13 -23.03
N GLN A 528 15.59 12.71 -22.43
CA GLN A 528 14.77 11.60 -22.92
C GLN A 528 13.90 11.95 -24.15
N GLY A 529 13.86 13.23 -24.55
CA GLY A 529 13.05 13.74 -25.66
C GLY A 529 11.92 14.69 -25.25
N GLY A 530 11.86 15.10 -23.98
CA GLY A 530 10.88 16.06 -23.45
C GLY A 530 9.67 15.42 -22.77
N ALA A 531 8.80 16.26 -22.19
CA ALA A 531 7.68 15.79 -21.37
C ALA A 531 6.56 15.10 -22.18
N LEU A 532 6.55 15.29 -23.50
CA LEU A 532 5.50 14.77 -24.40
C LEU A 532 6.04 13.72 -25.38
N VAL A 533 7.29 13.28 -25.21
CA VAL A 533 7.93 12.28 -26.09
C VAL A 533 7.12 10.99 -26.16
N ALA A 534 6.98 10.46 -27.37
CA ALA A 534 6.35 9.15 -27.55
C ALA A 534 7.27 8.05 -27.02
N ARG A 535 6.67 6.99 -26.47
CA ARG A 535 7.44 5.89 -25.84
C ARG A 535 8.44 5.21 -26.78
N ARG A 536 8.15 5.17 -28.08
CA ARG A 536 9.05 4.58 -29.09
C ARG A 536 10.27 5.45 -29.37
N ASP A 537 10.17 6.74 -29.10
CA ASP A 537 11.17 7.76 -29.41
C ASP A 537 12.01 8.14 -28.17
N LEU A 538 11.79 7.47 -27.02
CA LEU A 538 12.61 7.62 -25.82
C LEU A 538 14.06 7.22 -26.10
N VAL A 539 15.00 8.05 -25.66
CA VAL A 539 16.44 7.79 -25.79
C VAL A 539 16.87 6.56 -25.01
N VAL A 540 16.37 6.35 -23.78
CA VAL A 540 16.73 5.20 -22.93
C VAL A 540 15.49 4.44 -22.45
N ARG A 541 15.52 3.11 -22.54
CA ARG A 541 14.50 2.18 -22.07
C ARG A 541 15.12 1.08 -21.20
N LEU A 542 14.26 0.35 -20.50
CA LEU A 542 14.68 -0.79 -19.66
C LEU A 542 14.97 -2.01 -20.53
N ALA A 543 16.15 -2.61 -20.35
CA ALA A 543 16.47 -3.93 -20.86
C ALA A 543 16.00 -4.98 -19.86
N TYR A 544 15.39 -6.04 -20.36
CA TYR A 544 14.82 -7.11 -19.55
C TYR A 544 15.47 -8.45 -19.89
N GLU A 545 15.72 -9.25 -18.87
CA GLU A 545 15.98 -10.68 -18.99
C GLU A 545 14.66 -11.44 -18.79
N ILE A 546 14.39 -12.42 -19.65
CA ILE A 546 13.25 -13.32 -19.52
C ILE A 546 13.78 -14.67 -19.08
N THR A 547 13.38 -15.11 -17.89
CA THR A 547 13.57 -16.51 -17.48
C THR A 547 12.34 -17.29 -17.90
N GLU A 548 12.47 -18.10 -18.96
CA GLU A 548 11.41 -18.99 -19.40
C GLU A 548 11.00 -19.94 -18.28
N GLN A 549 9.68 -20.09 -18.07
CA GLN A 549 9.13 -20.96 -17.02
C GLN A 549 9.75 -20.69 -15.63
N GLY A 550 10.11 -19.43 -15.35
CA GLY A 550 10.91 -19.05 -14.19
C GLY A 550 10.16 -19.07 -12.85
N ASN A 551 8.89 -19.50 -12.81
CA ASN A 551 8.10 -19.64 -11.59
C ASN A 551 7.42 -21.01 -11.46
N GLU A 552 6.86 -21.27 -10.28
CA GLU A 552 6.20 -22.52 -9.91
C GLU A 552 4.97 -22.90 -10.77
N TYR A 553 4.48 -21.98 -11.60
CA TYR A 553 3.35 -22.19 -12.51
C TYR A 553 3.80 -22.27 -13.99
N ALA A 554 5.10 -22.47 -14.24
CA ALA A 554 5.71 -22.50 -15.57
C ALA A 554 5.48 -21.23 -16.40
N GLU A 555 5.27 -20.07 -15.76
CA GLU A 555 5.17 -18.80 -16.48
C GLU A 555 6.55 -18.17 -16.64
N ASP A 556 6.72 -17.43 -17.74
CA ASP A 556 7.91 -16.63 -17.97
C ASP A 556 8.03 -15.49 -16.94
N VAL A 557 9.22 -15.33 -16.37
CA VAL A 557 9.50 -14.29 -15.39
C VAL A 557 10.41 -13.23 -16.00
N GLN A 558 9.84 -12.06 -16.23
CA GLN A 558 10.57 -10.90 -16.73
C GLN A 558 11.24 -10.13 -15.58
N ARG A 559 12.55 -9.88 -15.66
CA ARG A 559 13.33 -9.11 -14.69
C ARG A 559 14.10 -7.99 -15.39
N VAL A 560 14.16 -6.81 -14.75
CA VAL A 560 15.00 -5.71 -15.26
C VAL A 560 16.46 -6.14 -15.12
N GLN A 561 17.21 -6.13 -16.23
CA GLN A 561 18.63 -6.49 -16.26
C GLN A 561 19.52 -5.26 -16.50
N GLY A 562 18.97 -4.25 -17.17
CA GLY A 562 19.77 -3.16 -17.71
C GLY A 562 18.94 -2.01 -18.25
N ILE A 563 19.64 -1.18 -19.02
CA ILE A 563 19.08 -0.18 -19.91
C ILE A 563 19.54 -0.45 -21.34
N TYR A 564 18.84 0.10 -22.32
CA TYR A 564 19.27 0.14 -23.71
C TYR A 564 18.65 1.37 -24.39
N SER A 565 19.14 1.74 -25.58
CA SER A 565 18.50 2.73 -26.43
C SER A 565 17.79 2.04 -27.62
N PRO A 566 16.51 2.34 -27.89
CA PRO A 566 15.87 1.89 -29.12
C PRO A 566 16.40 2.62 -30.37
N LEU A 567 17.21 3.68 -30.19
CA LEU A 567 17.75 4.53 -31.25
C LEU A 567 19.21 4.19 -31.59
N VAL A 568 19.82 3.25 -30.85
CA VAL A 568 21.22 2.85 -30.99
C VAL A 568 21.28 1.33 -30.96
N PRO A 569 21.70 0.67 -32.06
CA PRO A 569 21.95 -0.77 -32.06
C PRO A 569 22.97 -1.18 -31.01
N ASP A 570 22.81 -2.38 -30.45
CA ASP A 570 23.75 -3.01 -29.50
C ASP A 570 24.14 -2.11 -28.30
N SER A 571 23.15 -1.37 -27.79
CA SER A 571 23.33 -0.37 -26.74
C SER A 571 22.95 -0.87 -25.33
N GLU A 572 22.75 -2.17 -25.16
CA GLU A 572 22.44 -2.75 -23.86
C GLU A 572 23.58 -2.52 -22.85
N VAL A 573 23.22 -1.96 -21.70
CA VAL A 573 24.12 -1.79 -20.56
C VAL A 573 23.53 -2.51 -19.35
N CYS A 574 24.25 -3.50 -18.85
CA CYS A 574 23.88 -4.25 -17.67
C CYS A 574 24.06 -3.39 -16.40
N THR A 575 22.99 -3.19 -15.64
CA THR A 575 22.96 -2.36 -14.42
C THR A 575 22.84 -3.21 -13.16
N ARG A 576 22.66 -4.53 -13.31
CA ARG A 576 22.44 -5.50 -12.23
C ARG A 576 23.51 -6.56 -12.21
N LEU A 577 24.71 -6.13 -11.86
CA LEU A 577 25.93 -6.96 -11.83
C LEU A 577 25.95 -7.97 -10.68
N VAL A 578 25.21 -7.72 -9.60
CA VAL A 578 25.24 -8.55 -8.38
C VAL A 578 23.92 -9.27 -8.21
N LYS A 579 23.99 -10.61 -8.16
CA LYS A 579 22.87 -11.47 -7.77
C LYS A 579 22.84 -11.59 -6.25
N TRP A 580 21.65 -11.43 -5.68
CA TRP A 580 21.43 -11.48 -4.23
C TRP A 580 20.48 -12.62 -3.89
N GLN A 581 20.90 -13.49 -2.99
CA GLN A 581 20.08 -14.54 -2.40
C GLN A 581 19.62 -14.12 -1.01
N LYS A 582 18.32 -14.26 -0.74
CA LYS A 582 17.78 -14.10 0.61
C LYS A 582 18.20 -15.30 1.47
N VAL A 583 18.95 -15.06 2.54
CA VAL A 583 19.38 -16.07 3.50
C VAL A 583 18.91 -15.71 4.91
N ALA A 584 18.73 -16.70 5.78
CA ALA A 584 18.44 -16.42 7.19
C ALA A 584 19.61 -15.67 7.83
N LYS A 585 19.28 -14.71 8.70
CA LYS A 585 20.29 -13.97 9.46
C LYS A 585 21.05 -14.94 10.37
N LEU A 586 22.37 -14.80 10.43
CA LEU A 586 23.16 -15.59 11.39
C LEU A 586 22.69 -15.20 12.80
N ALA A 587 22.48 -16.20 13.66
CA ALA A 587 22.39 -15.92 15.08
C ALA A 587 23.69 -15.21 15.47
N GLU A 588 23.61 -14.04 16.10
CA GLU A 588 24.74 -13.54 16.86
C GLU A 588 25.07 -14.66 17.83
N ALA A 589 26.24 -15.30 17.66
CA ALA A 589 26.75 -16.21 18.65
C ALA A 589 26.68 -15.43 19.96
N SER A 590 25.86 -15.91 20.91
CA SER A 590 25.79 -15.32 22.23
C SER A 590 27.22 -15.31 22.77
N ALA A 591 27.86 -14.15 22.73
CA ALA A 591 29.05 -13.92 23.52
C ALA A 591 28.59 -14.14 24.96
N GLU A 592 29.09 -15.24 25.52
CA GLU A 592 28.93 -15.68 26.91
C GLU A 592 27.53 -16.19 27.28
N ALA A 593 27.36 -17.50 27.10
CA ALA A 593 26.58 -18.30 28.05
C ALA A 593 27.27 -18.26 29.43
N GLY A 594 27.10 -17.14 30.14
CA GLY A 594 27.33 -17.02 31.58
C GLY A 594 25.97 -17.04 32.28
N PHE A 595 25.56 -18.21 32.78
CA PHE A 595 24.45 -18.29 33.72
C PHE A 595 24.85 -17.65 35.06
N SER A 596 24.24 -16.53 35.44
CA SER A 596 23.78 -16.29 36.82
C SER A 596 22.91 -15.03 36.95
N GLY A 597 21.61 -15.24 37.23
CA GLY A 597 20.78 -14.50 38.20
C GLY A 597 20.65 -12.97 38.13
N GLY A 598 19.44 -12.47 37.82
CA GLY A 598 18.96 -11.16 38.30
C GLY A 598 18.02 -10.44 37.33
N ASN A 599 16.83 -10.07 37.83
CA ASN A 599 15.81 -9.30 37.10
C ASN A 599 16.34 -7.91 36.65
N ALA A 600 16.47 -7.69 35.35
CA ALA A 600 16.44 -6.35 34.76
C ALA A 600 16.00 -6.41 33.29
N ALA A 601 14.88 -5.74 32.97
CA ALA A 601 14.38 -5.61 31.61
C ALA A 601 15.34 -4.79 30.73
N PRO A 602 15.61 -5.15 29.46
CA PRO A 602 16.33 -4.28 28.55
C PRO A 602 15.37 -3.22 28.02
N TRP A 603 15.56 -1.99 28.51
CA TRP A 603 15.05 -0.77 27.91
C TRP A 603 15.59 -0.62 26.49
N SER A 604 14.70 -0.59 25.48
CA SER A 604 15.04 -0.03 24.17
C SER A 604 14.63 1.44 24.14
N SER A 605 15.54 2.36 24.46
CA SER A 605 15.40 3.75 24.06
C SER A 605 15.87 3.89 22.62
N VAL A 606 14.96 4.39 21.80
CA VAL A 606 15.16 4.83 20.42
C VAL A 606 16.29 5.87 20.40
N ASN A 607 17.34 5.63 19.62
CA ASN A 607 18.48 6.55 19.52
C ASN A 607 18.13 7.67 18.52
N ASN A 608 17.70 8.80 19.06
CA ASN A 608 17.71 10.10 18.37
C ASN A 608 19.17 10.56 18.21
N CYS A 609 19.53 10.99 17.00
CA CYS A 609 20.79 11.66 16.72
C CYS A 609 20.82 13.03 17.42
N THR A 610 21.59 13.16 18.50
CA THR A 610 22.13 14.43 19.02
C THR A 610 23.58 14.21 19.48
N GLU A 611 24.38 15.28 19.48
CA GLU A 611 25.85 15.28 19.68
C GLU A 611 26.39 14.50 20.90
N GLY A 612 25.55 14.16 21.88
CA GLY A 612 25.90 13.32 23.02
C GLY A 612 26.24 11.86 22.66
N GLY A 613 25.71 11.33 21.55
CA GLY A 613 26.01 9.97 21.10
C GLY A 613 27.48 9.78 20.68
N THR A 614 28.06 10.79 20.04
CA THR A 614 29.46 10.77 19.60
C THR A 614 30.42 10.80 20.78
N ARG A 615 30.17 11.64 21.80
CA ARG A 615 30.98 11.67 23.03
C ARG A 615 30.90 10.35 23.79
N ARG A 616 29.70 9.77 23.93
CA ARG A 616 29.52 8.47 24.60
C ARG A 616 30.27 7.35 23.87
N ARG A 617 30.24 7.34 22.53
CA ARG A 617 31.00 6.39 21.72
C ARG A 617 32.51 6.56 21.91
N LEU A 618 33.03 7.79 21.84
CA LEU A 618 34.45 8.08 22.04
C LEU A 618 34.92 7.69 23.44
N LYS A 619 34.11 7.94 24.47
CA LYS A 619 34.39 7.51 25.84
C LYS A 619 34.56 6.00 25.95
N LEU A 620 33.68 5.22 25.31
CA LEU A 620 33.77 3.76 25.29
C LEU A 620 34.98 3.26 24.48
N GLU A 621 35.23 3.86 23.32
CA GLU A 621 36.38 3.51 22.47
C GLU A 621 37.73 3.84 23.12
N LEU A 622 37.81 4.93 23.89
CA LEU A 622 39.00 5.31 24.66
C LEU A 622 39.24 4.34 25.83
N ARG A 623 38.19 4.01 26.59
CA ARG A 623 38.27 3.04 27.69
C ARG A 623 38.68 1.65 27.23
N SER A 624 38.20 1.21 26.07
CA SER A 624 38.64 -0.07 25.47
C SER A 624 40.14 -0.10 25.12
N ARG A 625 40.77 1.07 24.99
CA ARG A 625 42.20 1.25 24.70
C ARG A 625 43.00 1.71 25.93
N GLY A 626 42.44 1.63 27.13
CA GLY A 626 43.15 1.92 28.38
C GLY A 626 43.24 3.41 28.77
N PHE A 627 42.49 4.31 28.10
CA PHE A 627 42.34 5.71 28.53
C PHE A 627 41.14 5.86 29.48
N ASP A 628 41.09 6.94 30.25
CA ASP A 628 39.97 7.19 31.18
C ASP A 628 38.66 7.52 30.43
N GLY A 629 38.79 8.09 29.22
CA GLY A 629 37.67 8.59 28.43
C GLY A 629 37.11 9.86 29.09
N SER A 630 38.00 10.71 29.60
CA SER A 630 37.63 11.99 30.22
C SER A 630 37.12 12.98 29.17
N ASP A 631 36.36 14.00 29.60
CA ASP A 631 35.86 15.01 28.66
C ASP A 631 37.00 15.82 28.01
N GLU A 632 38.13 15.99 28.70
CA GLU A 632 39.32 16.65 28.15
C GLU A 632 39.97 15.84 27.01
N GLU A 633 40.13 14.52 27.18
CA GLU A 633 40.66 13.62 26.14
C GLU A 633 39.79 13.64 24.88
N ILE A 634 38.47 13.62 25.07
CA ILE A 634 37.50 13.66 23.98
C ILE A 634 37.54 15.02 23.27
N ASP A 635 37.72 16.12 24.01
CA ASP A 635 37.81 17.45 23.42
C ASP A 635 39.12 17.68 22.66
N ILE A 636 40.26 17.13 23.13
CA ILE A 636 41.53 17.12 22.39
C ILE A 636 41.34 16.46 21.02
N LEU A 637 40.71 15.29 21.00
CA LEU A 637 40.44 14.53 19.78
C LEU A 637 39.46 15.25 18.84
N LYS A 638 38.37 15.83 19.38
CA LYS A 638 37.39 16.58 18.58
C LYS A 638 37.99 17.84 17.93
N ARG A 639 39.01 18.44 18.56
CA ARG A 639 39.75 19.59 17.99
C ARG A 639 40.82 19.18 16.97
N GLY A 640 40.97 17.89 16.70
CA GLY A 640 41.95 17.35 15.75
C GLY A 640 43.33 17.08 16.36
N GLY A 641 43.48 17.18 17.69
CA GLY A 641 44.68 16.76 18.42
C GLY A 641 44.78 15.23 18.50
N GLY A 642 45.96 14.75 18.92
CA GLY A 642 46.21 13.31 19.11
C GLY A 642 46.52 12.97 20.56
N LEU A 643 46.06 11.80 21.03
CA LEU A 643 46.42 11.23 22.33
C LEU A 643 47.52 10.19 22.16
N ARG A 644 48.56 10.22 22.99
CA ARG A 644 49.67 9.27 22.89
C ARG A 644 49.22 7.86 23.30
N PHE A 645 49.37 6.90 22.40
CA PHE A 645 48.97 5.50 22.60
C PHE A 645 50.15 4.57 22.26
N GLY A 646 50.92 4.18 23.27
CA GLY A 646 52.15 3.41 23.09
C GLY A 646 53.19 4.17 22.24
N GLN A 647 53.62 3.55 21.13
CA GLN A 647 54.52 4.15 20.12
C GLN A 647 53.76 4.90 19.00
N SER A 648 52.43 5.03 19.11
CA SER A 648 51.56 5.68 18.13
C SER A 648 50.74 6.81 18.78
N ALA A 649 49.98 7.55 17.98
CA ALA A 649 49.01 8.53 18.46
C ALA A 649 47.60 8.19 17.97
N LEU A 650 46.61 8.23 18.87
CA LEU A 650 45.19 8.14 18.52
C LEU A 650 44.69 9.50 18.07
N ILE A 651 44.09 9.55 16.88
CA ILE A 651 43.48 10.75 16.30
C ILE A 651 42.02 10.48 15.93
N TYR A 652 41.18 11.51 15.95
CA TYR A 652 39.79 11.40 15.54
C TYR A 652 39.57 12.06 14.17
N ARG A 653 39.29 11.24 13.14
CA ARG A 653 39.04 11.68 11.76
C ARG A 653 37.88 10.90 11.14
N ASN A 654 37.11 11.56 10.28
CA ASN A 654 35.96 10.96 9.57
C ASN A 654 34.97 10.23 10.51
N GLY A 655 34.79 10.75 11.72
CA GLY A 655 33.87 10.20 12.70
C GLY A 655 34.35 8.94 13.41
N ARG A 656 35.64 8.57 13.34
CA ARG A 656 36.21 7.37 14.00
C ARG A 656 37.57 7.66 14.63
N LEU A 657 37.90 6.92 15.70
CA LEU A 657 39.23 6.93 16.29
C LEU A 657 40.18 6.04 15.47
N GLN A 658 41.34 6.57 15.10
CA GLN A 658 42.35 5.90 14.27
C GLN A 658 43.72 6.00 14.94
N GLU A 659 44.53 4.95 14.84
CA GLU A 659 45.93 4.97 15.28
C GLU A 659 46.81 5.48 14.14
N LYS A 660 47.60 6.52 14.42
CA LYS A 660 48.64 7.04 13.55
C LYS A 660 49.99 6.63 14.13
N GLN A 661 50.71 5.75 13.44
CA GLN A 661 52.10 5.45 13.78
C GLN A 661 53.01 6.58 13.28
N ASN A 662 54.08 6.87 14.02
CA ASN A 662 55.15 7.73 13.50
C ASN A 662 55.95 6.91 12.49
N GLU A 663 55.80 7.23 11.20
CA GLU A 663 56.71 6.70 10.18
C GLU A 663 58.04 7.47 10.28
N PRO A 664 59.19 6.80 10.44
CA PRO A 664 60.50 7.46 10.52
C PRO A 664 60.81 8.35 9.29
N MET A 665 60.19 8.06 8.14
CA MET A 665 60.32 8.88 6.92
C MET A 665 59.67 10.26 7.03
N GLN A 666 58.79 10.50 8.01
CA GLN A 666 58.13 11.80 8.21
C GLN A 666 58.90 12.74 9.17
N GLU A 667 60.05 12.29 9.69
CA GLU A 667 60.99 13.10 10.51
C GLU A 667 62.24 13.55 9.72
N LEU A 668 62.37 13.20 8.43
CA LEU A 668 63.45 13.69 7.57
C LEU A 668 63.12 15.10 7.05
N TRP A 669 63.96 16.07 7.40
CA TRP A 669 63.93 17.41 6.79
C TRP A 669 64.36 17.30 5.31
N PRO A 670 63.80 18.13 4.41
CA PRO A 670 64.11 18.07 2.98
C PRO A 670 65.56 18.55 2.76
N GLY A 671 66.50 17.60 2.78
CA GLY A 671 67.92 17.91 2.62
C GLY A 671 68.90 16.78 2.86
N TRP A 672 68.50 15.62 3.40
CA TRP A 672 69.40 14.48 3.57
C TRP A 672 68.68 13.18 3.12
N LEU A 673 69.09 12.71 1.93
CA LEU A 673 68.77 11.47 1.18
C LEU A 673 67.37 10.84 1.34
#